data_AF-A0A6G0MNS5-F1
#
_entry.id   AF-A0A6G0MNS5-F1
#
_cell.length_a   1.000
_cell.length_b   1.000
_cell.length_c   1.000
_cell.angle_alpha   90.00
_cell.angle_beta   90.00
_cell.angle_gamma   90.00
#
_symmetry.space_group_name_H-M   'P 1'
#
loop_
_entity.id
_entity.type
_entity.pdbx_description
1 polymer ?
#
loop_
_entity_poly.entity_id
_entity_poly.type
_entity_poly.pdbx_seq_one_letter_code
_entity_poly.pdbx_strand_id
1 'polypeptide(L)'
;MTAATPGPLLRPLLAACFSASVHGGRVICEVVQQHVALDMVNKQEGAYDPQTVADRRSQQRIIHALREAYPQLTIVGEEGELAPPAPEDVVQCDLHALDDVEFDGGDDVQNRSLDWSDLVLWVDPLDGTKRFAAKLYDEVSVLIGITYKQRPIAGVVHLPFHGEHGVTYWGGPGVGVFRSEHEESETQTTHDKFPMQSPMFPQRSLICTVSSTNCDLVNGAMRLLAPSTILTGGATGTMVLGVITGHSDAFFRFKAATRKWDICAVEPLIEALGGKLTDTQGNVYVYDHIGNAPDFDNERGLLACVEPEAHQTVLNVMAKVNLTSALDGREMTPQWFQECVFPGRRVSAVHVVPGSIHRGKHSTVAKLEVYFADNGGKTIVFLKKSAKNELPARSAAHWKRDIASYRTEATFYAHFASSVLARGVSLIRPLAVFQGDAAGQCTANMVATTASDGKHAATCSDPENFMMLLECLGSASPVSSAVDESCSLANYEAADCLELTDTRQALSYLANLHASAWGQEDLLENAGVGLWSAACWWAFPKRGAKELAQASEVWPQMLKHWFKVFEAESSLPSTAELESLGERMIEEAAYISTCLSVDANPSLSTLVHGDFKSANLFFEATSRKVVAFDWQWSGVGIGAMDVANLFNTSVSISLLASDEHELELLHFYYDSLNQRLQALGVTSDLQKSYPFHAFERHYTLASLEYARLLISNFWKHMTPESCAAKAGNANCGLGYRSIPHVVRMVRKLHEGLQRVKAERVVS
;
A
#
# COMPACT_ATOMS: atom_id res chain seq x y z
N MET A 1 13.78 -44.92 -6.38
CA MET A 1 12.58 -44.08 -6.21
C MET A 1 11.79 -44.67 -5.05
N THR A 2 12.00 -44.16 -3.84
CA THR A 2 11.13 -44.46 -2.70
C THR A 2 9.75 -43.89 -3.03
N ALA A 3 8.70 -44.71 -2.95
CA ALA A 3 7.34 -44.23 -3.18
C ALA A 3 7.05 -43.07 -2.22
N ALA A 4 6.57 -41.95 -2.75
CA ALA A 4 6.17 -40.82 -1.92
C ALA A 4 5.08 -41.29 -0.95
N THR A 5 5.32 -41.13 0.35
CA THR A 5 4.32 -41.46 1.36
C THR A 5 3.08 -40.60 1.11
N PRO A 6 1.87 -41.19 1.03
CA PRO A 6 0.65 -40.40 0.85
C PRO A 6 0.50 -39.39 1.98
N GLY A 7 -0.14 -38.27 1.67
CA GLY A 7 -0.50 -37.23 2.64
C GLY A 7 -1.40 -37.75 3.77
N PRO A 8 -1.44 -37.08 4.93
CA PRO A 8 -2.35 -37.47 6.00
C PRO A 8 -3.79 -37.10 5.63
N LEU A 9 -4.74 -37.81 6.23
CA LEU A 9 -6.15 -37.43 6.21
C LEU A 9 -6.41 -36.33 7.25
N LEU A 10 -7.33 -35.42 6.97
CA LEU A 10 -7.63 -34.28 7.86
C LEU A 10 -8.08 -34.72 9.26
N ARG A 11 -9.01 -35.68 9.38
CA ARG A 11 -9.52 -36.09 10.71
C ARG A 11 -8.41 -36.66 11.62
N PRO A 12 -7.63 -37.69 11.23
CA PRO A 12 -6.54 -38.21 12.06
C PRO A 12 -5.47 -37.15 12.39
N LEU A 13 -5.17 -36.24 11.47
CA LEU A 13 -4.25 -35.13 11.74
C LEU A 13 -4.81 -34.16 12.77
N LEU A 14 -6.09 -33.81 12.66
CA LEU A 14 -6.77 -32.94 13.64
C LEU A 14 -6.86 -33.62 15.01
N ALA A 15 -7.10 -34.93 15.07
CA ALA A 15 -7.06 -35.72 16.31
C ALA A 15 -5.66 -35.70 16.93
N ALA A 16 -4.61 -35.83 16.12
CA ALA A 16 -3.23 -35.70 16.58
C ALA A 16 -2.94 -34.32 17.16
N CYS A 17 -3.38 -33.25 16.50
CA CYS A 17 -3.23 -31.88 16.98
C CYS A 17 -4.03 -31.64 18.27
N PHE A 18 -5.25 -32.20 18.35
CA PHE A 18 -6.09 -32.17 19.54
C PHE A 18 -5.36 -32.80 20.73
N SER A 19 -4.93 -34.06 20.61
CA SER A 19 -4.21 -34.79 21.66
C SER A 19 -2.90 -34.08 22.03
N ALA A 20 -2.10 -33.64 21.05
CA ALA A 20 -0.86 -32.91 21.30
C ALA A 20 -1.08 -31.61 22.10
N SER A 21 -2.15 -30.85 21.81
CA SER A 21 -2.47 -29.62 22.54
C SER A 21 -2.78 -29.88 24.03
N VAL A 22 -3.45 -31.00 24.33
CA VAL A 22 -3.78 -31.43 25.70
C VAL A 22 -2.51 -31.84 26.44
N HIS A 23 -1.61 -32.59 25.79
CA HIS A 23 -0.30 -32.92 26.37
C HIS A 23 0.55 -31.69 26.66
N GLY A 24 0.55 -30.70 25.76
CA GLY A 24 1.18 -29.40 25.97
C GLY A 24 0.57 -28.66 27.17
N GLY A 25 -0.76 -28.62 27.27
CA GLY A 25 -1.45 -28.02 28.42
C GLY A 25 -1.11 -28.69 29.75
N ARG A 26 -1.07 -30.03 29.78
CA ARG A 26 -0.72 -30.79 30.99
C ARG A 26 0.65 -30.43 31.52
N VAL A 27 1.67 -30.30 30.65
CA VAL A 27 3.01 -29.94 31.13
C VAL A 27 3.06 -28.51 31.68
N ILE A 28 2.23 -27.59 31.18
CA ILE A 28 2.08 -26.25 31.74
C ILE A 28 1.46 -26.33 33.15
N CYS A 29 0.43 -27.16 33.34
CA CYS A 29 -0.17 -27.41 34.65
C CYS A 29 0.83 -28.06 35.62
N GLU A 30 1.62 -29.04 35.17
CA GLU A 30 2.67 -29.69 35.97
C GLU A 30 3.71 -28.69 36.47
N VAL A 31 4.18 -27.76 35.62
CA VAL A 31 5.12 -26.70 36.00
C VAL A 31 4.56 -25.85 37.16
N VAL A 32 3.27 -25.53 37.12
CA VAL A 32 2.60 -24.77 38.19
C VAL A 32 2.45 -25.62 39.46
N GLN A 33 1.90 -26.82 39.35
CA GLN A 33 1.61 -27.71 40.48
C GLN A 33 2.90 -28.13 41.23
N GLN A 34 3.97 -28.41 40.49
CA GLN A 34 5.27 -28.81 41.04
C GLN A 34 6.14 -27.61 41.47
N HIS A 35 5.65 -26.37 41.29
CA HIS A 35 6.38 -25.15 41.65
C HIS A 35 7.76 -25.06 40.99
N VAL A 36 7.85 -25.48 39.72
CA VAL A 36 9.10 -25.44 38.96
C VAL A 36 9.52 -23.98 38.73
N ALA A 37 10.82 -23.70 38.85
CA ALA A 37 11.35 -22.38 38.55
C ALA A 37 11.07 -22.01 37.08
N LEU A 38 10.56 -20.79 36.83
CA LEU A 38 10.13 -20.39 35.49
C LEU A 38 11.27 -20.25 34.48
N ASP A 39 12.52 -20.12 34.92
CA ASP A 39 13.71 -19.95 34.08
C ASP A 39 13.46 -18.98 32.92
N MET A 40 13.04 -17.77 33.29
CA MET A 40 12.61 -16.73 32.35
C MET A 40 13.78 -16.22 31.51
N VAL A 41 13.58 -16.24 30.19
CA VAL A 41 14.49 -15.68 29.19
C VAL A 41 13.74 -14.58 28.45
N ASN A 42 14.37 -13.43 28.23
CA ASN A 42 13.80 -12.37 27.40
C ASN A 42 14.32 -12.53 25.97
N LYS A 43 13.43 -12.81 25.01
CA LYS A 43 13.77 -13.17 23.63
C LYS A 43 14.26 -11.97 22.80
N GLN A 44 13.91 -10.74 23.19
CA GLN A 44 14.24 -9.52 22.45
C GLN A 44 14.92 -8.46 23.31
N GLU A 45 16.01 -7.87 22.83
CA GLU A 45 16.62 -6.71 23.48
C GLU A 45 15.74 -5.46 23.28
N GLY A 46 15.43 -4.74 24.36
CA GLY A 46 14.64 -3.49 24.31
C GLY A 46 13.12 -3.66 24.31
N ALA A 47 12.60 -4.88 24.20
CA ALA A 47 11.19 -5.21 24.40
C ALA A 47 11.04 -6.32 25.46
N TYR A 48 9.99 -6.26 26.28
CA TYR A 48 9.69 -7.35 27.21
C TYR A 48 8.92 -8.44 26.46
N ASP A 49 9.62 -9.53 26.13
CA ASP A 49 9.16 -10.70 25.39
C ASP A 49 9.65 -11.98 26.10
N PRO A 50 8.99 -12.37 27.21
CA PRO A 50 9.46 -13.46 28.06
C PRO A 50 9.15 -14.83 27.46
N GLN A 51 10.03 -15.79 27.72
CA GLN A 51 9.88 -17.23 27.51
C GLN A 51 10.18 -17.94 28.84
N THR A 52 9.37 -18.92 29.22
CA THR A 52 9.58 -19.74 30.43
C THR A 52 9.90 -21.20 30.10
N VAL A 53 10.22 -21.98 31.14
CA VAL A 53 10.36 -23.44 31.01
C VAL A 53 9.05 -24.10 30.55
N ALA A 54 7.89 -23.52 30.85
CA ALA A 54 6.59 -24.06 30.43
C ALA A 54 6.43 -23.96 28.91
N ASP A 55 6.79 -22.84 28.29
CA ASP A 55 6.76 -22.64 26.83
C ASP A 55 7.65 -23.68 26.13
N ARG A 56 8.89 -23.84 26.63
CA ARG A 56 9.86 -24.79 26.07
C ARG A 56 9.38 -26.24 26.20
N ARG A 57 9.00 -26.68 27.40
CA ARG A 57 8.54 -28.07 27.64
C ARG A 57 7.26 -28.38 26.85
N SER A 58 6.32 -27.44 26.80
CA SER A 58 5.09 -27.59 26.02
C SER A 58 5.40 -27.76 24.54
N GLN A 59 6.25 -26.90 23.95
CA GLN A 59 6.62 -27.03 22.54
C GLN A 59 7.35 -28.34 22.24
N GLN A 60 8.31 -28.74 23.09
CA GLN A 60 9.05 -29.98 22.92
C GLN A 60 8.11 -31.20 22.91
N ARG A 61 7.14 -31.24 23.81
CA ARG A 61 6.15 -32.32 23.92
C ARG A 61 5.22 -32.36 22.71
N ILE A 62 4.66 -31.21 22.32
CA ILE A 62 3.78 -31.08 21.15
C ILE A 62 4.50 -31.52 19.87
N ILE A 63 5.68 -30.93 19.59
CA ILE A 63 6.40 -31.17 18.35
C ILE A 63 6.90 -32.62 18.29
N HIS A 64 7.38 -33.18 19.39
CA HIS A 64 7.81 -34.58 19.44
C HIS A 64 6.66 -35.53 19.12
N ALA A 65 5.52 -35.39 19.79
CA ALA A 65 4.36 -36.26 19.58
C ALA A 65 3.83 -36.18 18.14
N LEU A 66 3.78 -34.98 17.56
CA LEU A 66 3.37 -34.77 16.17
C LEU A 66 4.37 -35.35 15.16
N ARG A 67 5.68 -35.18 15.38
CA ARG A 67 6.72 -35.74 14.50
C ARG A 67 6.81 -37.26 14.58
N GLU A 68 6.52 -37.86 15.74
CA GLU A 68 6.42 -39.33 15.88
C GLU A 68 5.23 -39.88 15.09
N ALA A 69 4.08 -39.21 15.13
CA ALA A 69 2.91 -39.60 14.33
C ALA A 69 3.10 -39.33 12.82
N TYR A 70 3.71 -38.19 12.48
CA TYR A 70 3.86 -37.72 11.10
C TYR A 70 5.24 -37.07 10.87
N PRO A 71 6.26 -37.86 10.51
CA PRO A 71 7.64 -37.38 10.34
C PRO A 71 7.84 -36.32 9.26
N GLN A 72 6.94 -36.23 8.27
CA GLN A 72 7.02 -35.28 7.15
C GLN A 72 6.39 -33.90 7.43
N LEU A 73 5.80 -33.69 8.61
CA LEU A 73 5.13 -32.42 8.92
C LEU A 73 6.10 -31.24 8.91
N THR A 74 5.72 -30.18 8.20
CA THR A 74 6.31 -28.86 8.39
C THR A 74 5.59 -28.19 9.57
N ILE A 75 6.36 -27.82 10.59
CA ILE A 75 5.85 -27.19 11.82
C ILE A 75 6.62 -25.89 12.05
N VAL A 76 5.90 -24.80 12.23
CA VAL A 76 6.44 -23.50 12.65
C VAL A 76 5.98 -23.25 14.08
N GLY A 77 6.91 -23.38 15.03
CA GLY A 77 6.67 -23.11 16.46
C GLY A 77 7.25 -21.77 16.88
N GLU A 78 6.58 -21.09 17.82
CA GLU A 78 7.04 -19.81 18.37
C GLU A 78 8.48 -19.85 18.90
N GLU A 79 8.85 -20.92 19.59
CA GLU A 79 10.13 -21.00 20.30
C GLU A 79 11.29 -21.49 19.42
N GLY A 80 11.07 -21.54 18.10
CA GLY A 80 12.05 -21.99 17.13
C GLY A 80 12.36 -23.48 17.27
N GLU A 81 13.57 -23.89 16.86
CA GLU A 81 14.02 -25.27 17.02
C GLU A 81 14.55 -25.50 18.44
N LEU A 82 13.96 -26.47 19.15
CA LEU A 82 14.35 -26.88 20.49
C LEU A 82 14.93 -28.30 20.47
N ALA A 83 15.68 -28.65 21.52
CA ALA A 83 16.12 -30.03 21.73
C ALA A 83 14.92 -30.97 21.94
N PRO A 84 15.07 -32.29 21.74
CA PRO A 84 14.02 -33.26 22.08
C PRO A 84 13.56 -33.16 23.55
N PRO A 85 12.32 -33.58 23.87
CA PRO A 85 11.82 -33.58 25.24
C PRO A 85 12.64 -34.50 26.15
N ALA A 86 12.60 -34.22 27.46
CA ALA A 86 13.13 -35.14 28.46
C ALA A 86 12.33 -36.47 28.43
N PRO A 87 12.92 -37.61 28.86
CA PRO A 87 12.24 -38.91 28.82
C PRO A 87 10.84 -38.93 29.47
N GLU A 88 10.66 -38.16 30.54
CA GLU A 88 9.39 -38.00 31.25
C GLU A 88 8.33 -37.18 30.48
N ASP A 89 8.75 -36.37 29.51
CA ASP A 89 7.89 -35.53 28.68
C ASP A 89 7.57 -36.17 27.32
N VAL A 90 8.07 -37.39 27.05
CA VAL A 90 7.78 -38.13 25.82
C VAL A 90 6.36 -38.68 25.86
N VAL A 91 5.56 -38.32 24.86
CA VAL A 91 4.16 -38.77 24.70
C VAL A 91 3.84 -39.11 23.25
N GLN A 92 2.72 -39.81 23.07
CA GLN A 92 2.19 -40.18 21.76
C GLN A 92 0.81 -39.57 21.58
N CYS A 93 0.51 -39.10 20.37
CA CYS A 93 -0.81 -38.60 20.03
C CYS A 93 -1.83 -39.75 19.91
N ASP A 94 -3.04 -39.52 20.40
CA ASP A 94 -4.20 -40.35 20.05
C ASP A 94 -4.79 -39.88 18.71
N LEU A 95 -4.64 -40.70 17.68
CA LEU A 95 -5.16 -40.42 16.33
C LEU A 95 -6.66 -40.73 16.17
N HIS A 96 -7.26 -41.38 17.17
CA HIS A 96 -8.66 -41.81 17.18
C HIS A 96 -9.53 -40.96 18.12
N ALA A 97 -8.95 -39.94 18.77
CA ALA A 97 -9.63 -39.09 19.73
C ALA A 97 -10.91 -38.41 19.19
N LEU A 98 -11.08 -38.32 17.87
CA LEU A 98 -12.21 -37.64 17.21
C LEU A 98 -13.02 -38.58 16.30
N ASP A 99 -12.86 -39.90 16.40
CA ASP A 99 -13.50 -40.85 15.48
C ASP A 99 -15.04 -40.87 15.59
N ASP A 100 -15.56 -40.61 16.79
CA ASP A 100 -16.99 -40.56 17.09
C ASP A 100 -17.65 -39.21 16.73
N VAL A 101 -16.90 -38.26 16.17
CA VAL A 101 -17.41 -36.93 15.80
C VAL A 101 -17.68 -36.83 14.30
N GLU A 102 -18.91 -36.42 13.96
CA GLU A 102 -19.32 -36.14 12.59
C GLU A 102 -19.02 -34.68 12.22
N PHE A 103 -18.33 -34.46 11.10
CA PHE A 103 -18.00 -33.13 10.59
C PHE A 103 -19.13 -32.57 9.70
N ASP A 104 -19.33 -31.25 9.71
CA ASP A 104 -20.39 -30.57 8.95
C ASP A 104 -20.35 -30.83 7.43
N GLY A 105 -19.16 -31.04 6.87
CA GLY A 105 -18.93 -31.34 5.47
C GLY A 105 -18.91 -32.84 5.14
N GLY A 106 -19.20 -33.71 6.11
CA GLY A 106 -19.24 -35.16 5.93
C GLY A 106 -17.92 -35.77 5.44
N ASP A 107 -18.02 -36.90 4.74
CA ASP A 107 -16.86 -37.71 4.33
C ASP A 107 -15.83 -36.96 3.46
N ASP A 108 -16.27 -36.01 2.64
CA ASP A 108 -15.39 -35.24 1.76
C ASP A 108 -14.39 -34.39 2.56
N VAL A 109 -14.81 -33.87 3.72
CA VAL A 109 -13.93 -33.10 4.62
C VAL A 109 -13.16 -34.04 5.55
N GLN A 110 -13.84 -35.04 6.13
CA GLN A 110 -13.25 -35.98 7.10
C GLN A 110 -12.06 -36.75 6.51
N ASN A 111 -12.24 -37.25 5.28
CA ASN A 111 -11.28 -38.08 4.57
C ASN A 111 -10.50 -37.28 3.51
N ARG A 112 -10.43 -35.95 3.67
CA ARG A 112 -9.63 -35.10 2.79
C ARG A 112 -8.15 -35.45 2.94
N SER A 113 -7.53 -35.90 1.86
CA SER A 113 -6.08 -36.10 1.77
C SER A 113 -5.36 -34.76 1.58
N LEU A 114 -4.26 -34.55 2.30
CA LEU A 114 -3.50 -33.30 2.31
C LEU A 114 -2.08 -33.53 1.81
N ASP A 115 -1.69 -32.88 0.72
CA ASP A 115 -0.31 -32.96 0.22
C ASP A 115 0.69 -32.33 1.21
N TRP A 116 1.78 -33.06 1.49
CA TRP A 116 2.82 -32.62 2.44
C TRP A 116 3.43 -31.26 2.12
N SER A 117 3.59 -30.93 0.83
CA SER A 117 4.20 -29.66 0.39
C SER A 117 3.31 -28.45 0.65
N ASP A 118 2.00 -28.65 0.79
CA ASP A 118 1.02 -27.59 0.99
C ASP A 118 0.55 -27.51 2.46
N LEU A 119 0.97 -28.44 3.32
CA LEU A 119 0.55 -28.60 4.70
C LEU A 119 1.57 -28.00 5.67
N VAL A 120 1.12 -27.08 6.53
CA VAL A 120 1.95 -26.48 7.58
C VAL A 120 1.16 -26.36 8.87
N LEU A 121 1.78 -26.76 9.99
CA LEU A 121 1.26 -26.52 11.33
C LEU A 121 1.91 -25.28 11.95
N TRP A 122 1.10 -24.47 12.62
CA TRP A 122 1.55 -23.28 13.36
C TRP A 122 1.25 -23.49 14.84
N VAL A 123 2.29 -23.42 15.68
CA VAL A 123 2.20 -23.76 17.10
C VAL A 123 2.61 -22.57 17.96
N ASP A 124 1.70 -22.14 18.81
CA ASP A 124 2.01 -21.35 20.00
C ASP A 124 1.88 -22.30 21.21
N PRO A 125 2.99 -22.71 21.82
CA PRO A 125 2.98 -23.70 22.89
C PRO A 125 2.43 -23.13 24.20
N LEU A 126 2.37 -21.81 24.36
CA LEU A 126 1.84 -21.10 25.52
C LEU A 126 1.52 -19.65 25.13
N ASP A 127 0.33 -19.41 24.55
CA ASP A 127 -0.18 -18.07 24.29
C ASP A 127 -0.49 -17.40 25.62
N GLY A 128 0.11 -16.23 25.84
CA GLY A 128 -0.04 -15.47 27.08
C GLY A 128 1.08 -15.67 28.10
N THR A 129 2.33 -15.90 27.69
CA THR A 129 3.49 -16.05 28.60
C THR A 129 3.61 -14.95 29.65
N LYS A 130 3.29 -13.70 29.30
CA LYS A 130 3.23 -12.57 30.26
C LYS A 130 2.16 -12.77 31.34
N ARG A 131 1.01 -13.33 30.98
CA ARG A 131 -0.09 -13.66 31.90
C ARG A 131 0.30 -14.84 32.78
N PHE A 132 0.93 -15.86 32.20
CA PHE A 132 1.48 -17.00 32.95
C PHE A 132 2.50 -16.55 34.01
N ALA A 133 3.47 -15.72 33.64
CA ALA A 133 4.46 -15.17 34.56
C ALA A 133 3.81 -14.29 35.65
N ALA A 134 2.70 -13.62 35.33
CA ALA A 134 1.88 -12.87 36.29
C ALA A 134 0.93 -13.74 37.13
N LYS A 135 0.99 -15.07 36.99
CA LYS A 135 0.11 -16.05 37.67
C LYS A 135 -1.38 -15.91 37.33
N LEU A 136 -1.68 -15.33 36.17
CA LEU A 136 -3.03 -15.25 35.61
C LEU A 136 -3.25 -16.48 34.71
N TYR A 137 -3.31 -17.65 35.33
CA TYR A 137 -3.33 -18.94 34.64
C TYR A 137 -4.56 -19.16 33.76
N ASP A 138 -5.72 -18.60 34.14
CA ASP A 138 -6.97 -18.73 33.37
C ASP A 138 -6.95 -17.93 32.05
N GLU A 139 -5.88 -17.17 31.78
CA GLU A 139 -5.73 -16.37 30.56
C GLU A 139 -4.69 -16.92 29.58
N VAL A 140 -4.22 -18.15 29.77
CA VAL A 140 -3.25 -18.79 28.89
C VAL A 140 -3.89 -19.89 28.05
N SER A 141 -3.32 -20.15 26.87
CA SER A 141 -3.79 -21.21 25.98
C SER A 141 -2.66 -21.89 25.21
N VAL A 142 -2.91 -23.08 24.69
CA VAL A 142 -2.06 -23.74 23.69
C VAL A 142 -2.78 -23.66 22.35
N LEU A 143 -2.08 -23.17 21.32
CA LEU A 143 -2.66 -22.95 19.99
C LEU A 143 -1.96 -23.84 18.96
N ILE A 144 -2.76 -24.62 18.21
CA ILE A 144 -2.27 -25.39 17.06
C ILE A 144 -3.19 -25.11 15.87
N GLY A 145 -2.65 -24.42 14.86
CA GLY A 145 -3.34 -24.14 13.61
C GLY A 145 -2.87 -25.06 12.48
N ILE A 146 -3.82 -25.57 11.69
CA ILE A 146 -3.57 -26.43 10.53
C ILE A 146 -3.84 -25.62 9.27
N THR A 147 -2.80 -25.41 8.46
CA THR A 147 -2.94 -24.69 7.18
C THR A 147 -2.71 -25.62 6.00
N TYR A 148 -3.52 -25.46 4.96
CA TYR A 148 -3.36 -26.15 3.70
C TYR A 148 -3.47 -25.13 2.56
N LYS A 149 -2.45 -25.08 1.69
CA LYS A 149 -2.33 -24.05 0.63
C LYS A 149 -2.38 -22.63 1.21
N GLN A 150 -1.61 -22.42 2.28
CA GLN A 150 -1.43 -21.12 2.97
C GLN A 150 -2.69 -20.52 3.61
N ARG A 151 -3.78 -21.30 3.74
CA ARG A 151 -5.01 -20.91 4.45
C ARG A 151 -5.31 -21.88 5.60
N PRO A 152 -5.79 -21.40 6.75
CA PRO A 152 -6.15 -22.25 7.86
C PRO A 152 -7.41 -23.04 7.51
N ILE A 153 -7.37 -24.35 7.72
CA ILE A 153 -8.48 -25.26 7.45
C ILE A 153 -9.06 -25.86 8.73
N ALA A 154 -8.27 -25.92 9.80
CA ALA A 154 -8.69 -26.34 11.12
C ALA A 154 -7.75 -25.77 12.18
N GLY A 155 -8.21 -25.70 13.42
CA GLY A 155 -7.43 -25.22 14.55
C GLY A 155 -7.87 -25.82 15.87
N VAL A 156 -6.98 -25.77 16.85
CA VAL A 156 -7.17 -26.28 18.20
C VAL A 156 -6.68 -25.23 19.20
N VAL A 157 -7.54 -24.89 20.17
CA VAL A 157 -7.27 -23.96 21.26
C VAL A 157 -7.55 -24.68 22.57
N HIS A 158 -6.50 -25.04 23.30
CA HIS A 158 -6.62 -25.70 24.59
C HIS A 158 -6.39 -24.71 25.73
N LEU A 159 -7.30 -24.71 26.71
CA LEU A 159 -7.29 -23.89 27.92
C LEU A 159 -6.95 -24.78 29.12
N PRO A 160 -5.69 -24.84 29.58
CA PRO A 160 -5.24 -25.86 30.53
C PRO A 160 -5.87 -25.73 31.93
N PHE A 161 -6.27 -24.52 32.31
CA PHE A 161 -6.77 -24.18 33.65
C PHE A 161 -8.29 -23.97 33.72
N HIS A 162 -9.01 -24.24 32.63
CA HIS A 162 -10.48 -24.14 32.58
C HIS A 162 -11.12 -25.50 32.83
N GLY A 163 -12.25 -25.53 33.55
CA GLY A 163 -12.87 -26.79 33.96
C GLY A 163 -12.02 -27.54 35.00
N GLU A 164 -12.25 -28.85 35.18
CA GLU A 164 -11.51 -29.65 36.16
C GLU A 164 -10.14 -30.11 35.64
N HIS A 165 -10.05 -30.50 34.36
CA HIS A 165 -8.81 -30.97 33.72
C HIS A 165 -8.48 -30.29 32.38
N GLY A 166 -9.06 -29.11 32.13
CA GLY A 166 -8.87 -28.37 30.89
C GLY A 166 -10.11 -28.38 29.99
N VAL A 167 -10.15 -27.42 29.06
CA VAL A 167 -11.17 -27.34 28.00
C VAL A 167 -10.49 -27.12 26.66
N THR A 168 -10.94 -27.79 25.60
CA THR A 168 -10.43 -27.58 24.24
C THR A 168 -11.52 -27.14 23.28
N TYR A 169 -11.30 -26.06 22.54
CA TYR A 169 -12.08 -25.68 21.37
C TYR A 169 -11.34 -26.10 20.11
N TRP A 170 -12.04 -26.70 19.16
CA TRP A 170 -11.41 -27.17 17.93
C TRP A 170 -12.41 -27.23 16.77
N GLY A 171 -11.90 -27.26 15.55
CA GLY A 171 -12.74 -27.27 14.35
C GLY A 171 -12.22 -26.40 13.22
N GLY A 172 -13.09 -26.04 12.28
CA GLY A 172 -12.76 -25.29 11.08
C GLY A 172 -13.85 -25.33 10.01
N PRO A 173 -13.66 -24.62 8.88
CA PRO A 173 -14.64 -24.60 7.79
C PRO A 173 -14.91 -26.02 7.26
N GLY A 174 -16.18 -26.42 7.25
CA GLY A 174 -16.61 -27.78 6.88
C GLY A 174 -16.34 -28.84 7.94
N VAL A 175 -15.58 -28.55 9.01
CA VAL A 175 -15.48 -29.42 10.19
C VAL A 175 -16.62 -29.11 11.15
N GLY A 176 -16.93 -27.83 11.35
CA GLY A 176 -17.77 -27.32 12.44
C GLY A 176 -16.89 -26.77 13.56
N VAL A 177 -17.49 -26.37 14.68
CA VAL A 177 -16.76 -25.98 15.90
C VAL A 177 -17.26 -26.85 17.05
N PHE A 178 -16.34 -27.34 17.86
CA PHE A 178 -16.61 -28.23 18.97
C PHE A 178 -15.90 -27.74 20.23
N ARG A 179 -16.50 -28.04 21.37
CA ARG A 179 -15.94 -27.84 22.70
C ARG A 179 -15.81 -29.20 23.37
N SER A 180 -14.66 -29.43 23.98
CA SER A 180 -14.38 -30.65 24.72
C SER A 180 -13.98 -30.37 26.14
N GLU A 181 -14.62 -31.08 27.07
CA GLU A 181 -14.22 -31.10 28.48
C GLU A 181 -13.40 -32.36 28.74
N HIS A 182 -12.26 -32.18 29.38
CA HIS A 182 -11.33 -33.25 29.68
C HIS A 182 -11.58 -33.81 31.07
N GLU A 183 -11.48 -35.13 31.20
CA GLU A 183 -11.40 -35.84 32.46
C GLU A 183 -9.94 -36.23 32.77
N GLU A 184 -9.70 -36.88 33.92
CA GLU A 184 -8.35 -37.31 34.33
C GLU A 184 -7.65 -38.22 33.29
N SER A 185 -8.42 -38.91 32.44
CA SER A 185 -7.94 -39.72 31.31
C SER A 185 -8.42 -39.20 29.95
N GLU A 186 -7.55 -39.21 28.92
CA GLU A 186 -7.91 -38.84 27.53
C GLU A 186 -9.03 -39.70 26.94
N THR A 187 -9.13 -40.94 27.39
CA THR A 187 -10.11 -41.93 26.91
C THR A 187 -11.56 -41.62 27.30
N GLN A 188 -11.78 -40.58 28.12
CA GLN A 188 -13.09 -40.15 28.63
C GLN A 188 -13.35 -38.67 28.32
N THR A 189 -12.97 -38.22 27.12
CA THR A 189 -13.23 -36.85 26.67
C THR A 189 -14.63 -36.72 26.09
N THR A 190 -15.37 -35.69 26.47
CA THR A 190 -16.68 -35.39 25.88
C THR A 190 -16.55 -34.36 24.76
N HIS A 191 -17.27 -34.52 23.66
CA HIS A 191 -17.24 -33.59 22.53
C HIS A 191 -18.64 -33.05 22.24
N ASP A 192 -18.84 -31.76 22.50
CA ASP A 192 -20.09 -31.07 22.20
C ASP A 192 -19.91 -30.14 21.00
N LYS A 193 -20.88 -30.20 20.07
CA LYS A 193 -20.94 -29.22 18.98
C LYS A 193 -21.20 -27.84 19.56
N PHE A 194 -20.33 -26.89 19.24
CA PHE A 194 -20.42 -25.52 19.71
C PHE A 194 -21.25 -24.67 18.73
N PRO A 195 -22.44 -24.19 19.12
CA PRO A 195 -23.27 -23.38 18.24
C PRO A 195 -22.77 -21.93 18.20
N MET A 196 -23.09 -21.25 17.10
CA MET A 196 -22.98 -19.79 17.03
C MET A 196 -23.85 -19.17 18.14
N GLN A 197 -23.26 -18.22 18.89
CA GLN A 197 -23.96 -17.57 19.99
C GLN A 197 -24.96 -16.53 19.46
N SER A 198 -26.10 -16.38 20.14
CA SER A 198 -27.12 -15.39 19.81
C SER A 198 -27.85 -14.94 21.10
N PRO A 199 -28.17 -13.64 21.26
CA PRO A 199 -27.93 -12.55 20.31
C PRO A 199 -26.47 -12.02 20.33
N MET A 200 -25.99 -11.60 19.16
CA MET A 200 -24.73 -10.85 18.97
C MET A 200 -25.02 -9.48 18.32
N PHE A 201 -24.08 -8.53 18.36
CA PHE A 201 -24.25 -7.23 17.68
C PHE A 201 -24.57 -7.45 16.18
N PRO A 202 -25.61 -6.81 15.62
CA PRO A 202 -26.36 -5.65 16.15
C PRO A 202 -27.63 -5.97 16.96
N GLN A 203 -27.94 -7.26 17.21
CA GLN A 203 -29.12 -7.67 17.98
C GLN A 203 -29.00 -7.38 19.48
N ARG A 204 -27.77 -7.17 19.97
CA ARG A 204 -27.45 -6.62 21.30
C ARG A 204 -26.57 -5.38 21.18
N SER A 205 -26.41 -4.66 22.28
CA SER A 205 -25.42 -3.59 22.38
C SER A 205 -24.00 -4.12 22.19
N LEU A 206 -23.16 -3.36 21.49
CA LEU A 206 -21.79 -3.75 21.17
C LEU A 206 -20.96 -3.97 22.44
N ILE A 207 -20.25 -5.10 22.50
CA ILE A 207 -19.24 -5.44 23.49
C ILE A 207 -17.91 -5.62 22.78
N CYS A 208 -16.87 -4.90 23.22
CA CYS A 208 -15.53 -5.02 22.63
C CYS A 208 -14.54 -5.58 23.65
N THR A 209 -13.67 -6.48 23.20
CA THR A 209 -12.47 -6.86 23.93
C THR A 209 -11.28 -6.13 23.35
N VAL A 210 -10.40 -5.61 24.21
CA VAL A 210 -9.15 -4.94 23.82
C VAL A 210 -7.98 -5.49 24.63
N SER A 211 -6.76 -5.30 24.11
CA SER A 211 -5.56 -5.62 24.89
C SER A 211 -5.47 -4.73 26.13
N SER A 212 -4.95 -5.28 27.23
CA SER A 212 -4.59 -4.51 28.44
C SER A 212 -3.49 -3.46 28.21
N THR A 213 -2.83 -3.47 27.04
CA THR A 213 -1.83 -2.48 26.67
C THR A 213 -2.50 -1.21 26.16
N ASN A 214 -2.26 -0.08 26.82
CA ASN A 214 -2.83 1.20 26.43
C ASN A 214 -2.39 1.60 25.01
N CYS A 215 -3.34 2.01 24.18
CA CYS A 215 -3.09 2.45 22.80
C CYS A 215 -4.09 3.54 22.41
N ASP A 216 -3.58 4.71 22.02
CA ASP A 216 -4.43 5.88 21.70
C ASP A 216 -5.36 5.64 20.51
N LEU A 217 -4.94 4.83 19.53
CA LEU A 217 -5.78 4.44 18.40
C LEU A 217 -6.96 3.56 18.88
N VAL A 218 -6.71 2.63 19.81
CA VAL A 218 -7.77 1.81 20.40
C VAL A 218 -8.72 2.69 21.22
N ASN A 219 -8.19 3.60 22.03
CA ASN A 219 -8.99 4.55 22.80
C ASN A 219 -9.86 5.45 21.89
N GLY A 220 -9.31 5.91 20.76
CA GLY A 220 -10.04 6.65 19.74
C GLY A 220 -11.17 5.85 19.11
N ALA A 221 -10.92 4.57 18.80
CA ALA A 221 -11.94 3.67 18.28
C ALA A 221 -13.05 3.41 19.30
N MET A 222 -12.71 3.20 20.58
CA MET A 222 -13.69 3.02 21.66
C MET A 222 -14.60 4.23 21.83
N ARG A 223 -14.07 5.47 21.72
CA ARG A 223 -14.90 6.69 21.76
C ARG A 223 -15.91 6.75 20.62
N LEU A 224 -15.54 6.31 19.42
CA LEU A 224 -16.41 6.35 18.24
C LEU A 224 -17.40 5.19 18.18
N LEU A 225 -16.99 4.00 18.64
CA LEU A 225 -17.85 2.81 18.71
C LEU A 225 -18.85 2.89 19.87
N ALA A 226 -18.47 3.55 20.97
CA ALA A 226 -19.25 3.66 22.21
C ALA A 226 -19.85 2.30 22.66
N PRO A 227 -19.01 1.25 22.83
CA PRO A 227 -19.51 -0.05 23.26
C PRO A 227 -20.11 0.03 24.67
N SER A 228 -21.13 -0.81 24.91
CA SER A 228 -21.78 -0.91 26.22
C SER A 228 -20.87 -1.50 27.30
N THR A 229 -19.95 -2.38 26.90
CA THR A 229 -18.98 -3.03 27.77
C THR A 229 -17.64 -3.13 27.05
N ILE A 230 -16.56 -2.84 27.77
CA ILE A 230 -15.18 -3.02 27.32
C ILE A 230 -14.53 -4.07 28.21
N LEU A 231 -14.12 -5.19 27.61
CA LEU A 231 -13.35 -6.24 28.27
C LEU A 231 -11.87 -6.05 27.96
N THR A 232 -11.01 -6.50 28.86
CA THR A 232 -9.54 -6.43 28.70
C THR A 232 -8.93 -7.81 28.80
N GLY A 233 -8.09 -8.19 27.84
CA GLY A 233 -7.34 -9.45 27.86
C GLY A 233 -5.84 -9.24 27.60
N GLY A 234 -5.05 -10.29 27.88
CA GLY A 234 -3.60 -10.24 27.71
C GLY A 234 -3.00 -11.20 26.68
N ALA A 235 -3.78 -12.15 26.15
CA ALA A 235 -3.34 -13.16 25.18
C ALA A 235 -4.26 -13.16 23.95
N THR A 236 -3.69 -13.29 22.75
CA THR A 236 -4.44 -13.04 21.51
C THR A 236 -5.45 -14.14 21.24
N GLY A 237 -5.05 -15.41 21.43
CA GLY A 237 -5.89 -16.57 21.23
C GLY A 237 -7.12 -16.54 22.14
N THR A 238 -6.94 -16.25 23.43
CA THR A 238 -8.07 -16.16 24.39
C THR A 238 -9.01 -14.98 24.10
N MET A 239 -8.49 -13.84 23.64
CA MET A 239 -9.33 -12.70 23.26
C MET A 239 -10.18 -12.99 22.01
N VAL A 240 -9.61 -13.63 20.99
CA VAL A 240 -10.37 -14.06 19.81
C VAL A 240 -11.36 -15.18 20.17
N LEU A 241 -10.96 -16.12 21.04
CA LEU A 241 -11.87 -17.13 21.56
C LEU A 241 -13.04 -16.51 22.34
N GLY A 242 -12.82 -15.41 23.05
CA GLY A 242 -13.88 -14.61 23.67
C GLY A 242 -14.90 -14.06 22.66
N VAL A 243 -14.47 -13.75 21.43
CA VAL A 243 -15.37 -13.37 20.32
C VAL A 243 -16.14 -14.60 19.80
N ILE A 244 -15.44 -15.72 19.57
CA ILE A 244 -16.02 -17.00 19.11
C ILE A 244 -17.09 -17.50 20.10
N THR A 245 -16.82 -17.38 21.40
CA THR A 245 -17.69 -17.83 22.49
C THR A 245 -18.76 -16.81 22.90
N GLY A 246 -18.87 -15.67 22.20
CA GLY A 246 -19.92 -14.67 22.43
C GLY A 246 -19.73 -13.77 23.66
N HIS A 247 -18.61 -13.87 24.38
CA HIS A 247 -18.26 -12.96 25.48
C HIS A 247 -18.04 -11.52 24.99
N SER A 248 -17.63 -11.35 23.73
CA SER A 248 -17.56 -10.05 23.06
C SER A 248 -17.99 -10.16 21.59
N ASP A 249 -18.34 -9.04 20.97
CA ASP A 249 -18.72 -8.98 19.56
C ASP A 249 -17.52 -8.69 18.64
N ALA A 250 -16.51 -8.00 19.17
CA ALA A 250 -15.32 -7.62 18.42
C ALA A 250 -14.06 -7.62 19.28
N PHE A 251 -12.97 -8.08 18.69
CA PHE A 251 -11.60 -7.86 19.17
C PHE A 251 -10.78 -7.26 18.05
N PHE A 252 -10.00 -6.21 18.33
CA PHE A 252 -9.17 -5.59 17.30
C PHE A 252 -7.91 -4.92 17.84
N ARG A 253 -6.95 -4.74 16.93
CA ARG A 253 -5.66 -4.09 17.14
C ARG A 253 -5.28 -3.27 15.91
N PHE A 254 -4.63 -2.13 16.12
CA PHE A 254 -4.16 -1.28 15.02
C PHE A 254 -2.74 -1.59 14.54
N LYS A 255 -1.88 -2.10 15.43
CA LYS A 255 -0.43 -2.20 15.21
C LYS A 255 0.04 -3.65 15.14
N ALA A 256 1.19 -3.84 14.51
CA ALA A 256 1.99 -5.08 14.50
C ALA A 256 2.37 -5.49 15.92
N ALA A 257 1.71 -6.51 16.46
CA ALA A 257 2.05 -7.04 17.78
C ALA A 257 1.51 -8.46 18.00
N THR A 258 1.22 -9.17 16.91
CA THR A 258 0.83 -10.59 16.92
C THR A 258 1.57 -11.29 15.80
N ARG A 259 1.76 -12.60 15.90
CA ARG A 259 2.38 -13.45 14.87
C ARG A 259 1.40 -14.45 14.27
N LYS A 260 1.82 -15.16 13.24
CA LYS A 260 0.95 -16.14 12.54
C LYS A 260 0.40 -17.19 13.51
N TRP A 261 1.23 -17.71 14.43
CA TRP A 261 0.81 -18.73 15.39
C TRP A 261 -0.27 -18.24 16.36
N ASP A 262 -0.24 -16.97 16.79
CA ASP A 262 -1.26 -16.37 17.68
C ASP A 262 -2.70 -16.43 17.13
N ILE A 263 -2.86 -16.45 15.81
CA ILE A 263 -4.17 -16.36 15.14
C ILE A 263 -4.53 -17.60 14.32
N CYS A 264 -3.56 -18.44 13.96
CA CYS A 264 -3.76 -19.57 13.05
C CYS A 264 -4.77 -20.60 13.59
N ALA A 265 -4.80 -20.80 14.91
CA ALA A 265 -5.71 -21.77 15.54
C ALA A 265 -7.14 -21.22 15.67
N VAL A 266 -7.31 -19.91 15.83
CA VAL A 266 -8.62 -19.27 16.08
C VAL A 266 -9.32 -18.81 14.80
N GLU A 267 -8.57 -18.45 13.74
CA GLU A 267 -9.13 -18.06 12.44
C GLU A 267 -10.05 -19.11 11.81
N PRO A 268 -9.71 -20.41 11.73
CA PRO A 268 -10.63 -21.38 11.14
C PRO A 268 -11.89 -21.59 12.00
N LEU A 269 -11.80 -21.43 13.33
CA LEU A 269 -12.96 -21.53 14.22
C LEU A 269 -13.96 -20.41 13.99
N ILE A 270 -13.48 -19.16 13.87
CA ILE A 270 -14.37 -18.02 13.64
C ILE A 270 -14.99 -18.07 12.23
N GLU A 271 -14.24 -18.53 11.22
CA GLU A 271 -14.74 -18.72 9.85
C GLU A 271 -15.82 -19.83 9.77
N ALA A 272 -15.66 -20.91 10.54
CA ALA A 272 -16.65 -21.99 10.61
C ALA A 272 -18.00 -21.51 11.16
N LEU A 273 -18.01 -20.47 12.01
CA LEU A 273 -19.21 -19.82 12.52
C LEU A 273 -19.73 -18.69 11.61
N GLY A 274 -19.18 -18.54 10.39
CA GLY A 274 -19.55 -17.49 9.43
C GLY A 274 -18.89 -16.13 9.68
N GLY A 275 -18.00 -16.05 10.67
CA GLY A 275 -17.27 -14.85 11.03
C GLY A 275 -16.03 -14.57 10.18
N LYS A 276 -15.30 -13.54 10.58
CA LYS A 276 -14.09 -13.07 9.90
C LYS A 276 -13.01 -12.66 10.88
N LEU A 277 -11.77 -13.02 10.53
CA LEU A 277 -10.55 -12.49 11.10
C LEU A 277 -9.72 -11.87 9.98
N THR A 278 -9.44 -10.58 10.06
CA THR A 278 -8.77 -9.82 8.99
C THR A 278 -7.77 -8.82 9.57
N ASP A 279 -6.94 -8.23 8.70
CA ASP A 279 -6.15 -7.05 9.05
C ASP A 279 -7.04 -5.78 9.17
N THR A 280 -6.42 -4.65 9.53
CA THR A 280 -7.05 -3.31 9.61
C THR A 280 -7.58 -2.76 8.27
N GLN A 281 -7.40 -3.49 7.18
CA GLN A 281 -7.88 -3.16 5.84
C GLN A 281 -8.94 -4.16 5.34
N GLY A 282 -9.27 -5.19 6.12
CA GLY A 282 -10.21 -6.23 5.73
C GLY A 282 -9.61 -7.36 4.89
N ASN A 283 -8.28 -7.40 4.75
CA ASN A 283 -7.60 -8.49 4.05
C ASN A 283 -7.45 -9.71 4.96
N VAL A 284 -7.58 -10.90 4.38
CA VAL A 284 -7.28 -12.18 5.07
C VAL A 284 -5.78 -12.37 5.24
N TYR A 285 -5.37 -13.15 6.24
CA TYR A 285 -3.96 -13.49 6.44
C TYR A 285 -3.51 -14.60 5.50
N VAL A 286 -2.22 -14.61 5.17
CA VAL A 286 -1.58 -15.66 4.36
C VAL A 286 -0.50 -16.33 5.19
N TYR A 287 -0.59 -17.65 5.31
CA TYR A 287 0.27 -18.48 6.13
C TYR A 287 1.36 -19.15 5.29
N ASP A 288 2.27 -18.35 4.75
CA ASP A 288 3.41 -18.82 3.97
C ASP A 288 4.66 -18.96 4.84
N HIS A 289 5.03 -20.19 5.20
CA HIS A 289 6.21 -20.43 6.04
C HIS A 289 7.55 -20.14 5.33
N ILE A 290 7.57 -20.07 4.00
CA ILE A 290 8.77 -19.76 3.21
C ILE A 290 8.83 -18.26 2.97
N GLY A 291 7.74 -17.70 2.42
CA GLY A 291 7.64 -16.30 2.05
C GLY A 291 7.70 -15.33 3.24
N ASN A 292 7.26 -15.78 4.43
CA ASN A 292 7.27 -14.97 5.65
C ASN A 292 8.51 -15.23 6.54
N ALA A 293 9.38 -16.20 6.24
CA ALA A 293 10.50 -16.49 7.12
C ALA A 293 11.59 -15.39 7.06
N PRO A 294 12.23 -15.04 8.19
CA PRO A 294 11.96 -15.52 9.56
C PRO A 294 10.88 -14.71 10.31
N ASP A 295 10.41 -13.61 9.73
CA ASP A 295 9.52 -12.63 10.37
C ASP A 295 8.04 -12.98 10.13
N PHE A 296 7.51 -13.84 11.00
CA PHE A 296 6.12 -14.29 10.97
C PHE A 296 5.11 -13.28 11.57
N ASP A 297 5.44 -11.98 11.52
CA ASP A 297 4.64 -10.93 12.14
C ASP A 297 3.35 -10.64 11.36
N ASN A 298 2.30 -10.25 12.08
CA ASN A 298 1.07 -9.68 11.55
C ASN A 298 1.19 -8.16 11.58
N GLU A 299 1.83 -7.58 10.56
CA GLU A 299 2.23 -6.17 10.58
C GLU A 299 1.07 -5.16 10.61
N ARG A 300 -0.16 -5.58 10.26
CA ARG A 300 -1.26 -4.67 9.91
C ARG A 300 -2.43 -4.69 10.88
N GLY A 301 -2.13 -4.92 12.16
CA GLY A 301 -3.15 -5.03 13.20
C GLY A 301 -3.95 -6.31 13.04
N LEU A 302 -5.17 -6.33 13.55
CA LEU A 302 -6.08 -7.48 13.59
C LEU A 302 -7.51 -7.01 13.85
N LEU A 303 -8.51 -7.69 13.30
CA LEU A 303 -9.94 -7.52 13.61
C LEU A 303 -10.63 -8.87 13.52
N ALA A 304 -11.26 -9.30 14.61
CA ALA A 304 -12.04 -10.52 14.69
C ALA A 304 -13.49 -10.21 15.11
N CYS A 305 -14.45 -10.68 14.32
CA CYS A 305 -15.88 -10.61 14.59
C CYS A 305 -16.58 -11.86 14.05
N VAL A 306 -17.57 -12.38 14.78
CA VAL A 306 -18.44 -13.45 14.27
C VAL A 306 -19.50 -12.89 13.32
N GLU A 307 -20.04 -11.70 13.61
CA GLU A 307 -21.06 -11.07 12.78
C GLU A 307 -20.47 -10.17 11.68
N PRO A 308 -20.83 -10.34 10.39
CA PRO A 308 -20.31 -9.51 9.29
C PRO A 308 -20.59 -8.01 9.43
N GLU A 309 -21.74 -7.64 10.01
CA GLU A 309 -22.10 -6.24 10.24
C GLU A 309 -21.25 -5.60 11.35
N ALA A 310 -20.93 -6.36 12.40
CA ALA A 310 -19.98 -5.94 13.44
C ALA A 310 -18.61 -5.69 12.82
N HIS A 311 -18.13 -6.63 12.00
CA HIS A 311 -16.85 -6.53 11.30
C HIS A 311 -16.76 -5.24 10.46
N GLN A 312 -17.75 -4.99 9.60
CA GLN A 312 -17.74 -3.81 8.73
C GLN A 312 -17.82 -2.50 9.54
N THR A 313 -18.62 -2.47 10.61
CA THR A 313 -18.77 -1.31 11.49
C THR A 313 -17.44 -0.96 12.17
N VAL A 314 -16.80 -1.96 12.79
CA VAL A 314 -15.52 -1.78 13.49
C VAL A 314 -14.40 -1.43 12.50
N LEU A 315 -14.34 -2.09 11.34
CA LEU A 315 -13.36 -1.81 10.31
C LEU A 315 -13.44 -0.35 9.80
N ASN A 316 -14.66 0.16 9.60
CA ASN A 316 -14.88 1.56 9.21
C ASN A 316 -14.40 2.55 10.28
N VAL A 317 -14.63 2.25 11.56
CA VAL A 317 -14.13 3.08 12.66
C VAL A 317 -12.61 3.01 12.75
N MET A 318 -12.01 1.82 12.67
CA MET A 318 -10.56 1.67 12.63
C MET A 318 -9.96 2.46 11.46
N ALA A 319 -10.62 2.45 10.30
CA ALA A 319 -10.15 3.21 9.16
C ALA A 319 -10.18 4.72 9.37
N LYS A 320 -11.26 5.22 9.98
CA LYS A 320 -11.41 6.62 10.36
C LYS A 320 -10.36 7.05 11.37
N VAL A 321 -10.17 6.28 12.44
CA VAL A 321 -9.19 6.60 13.50
C VAL A 321 -7.77 6.61 12.96
N ASN A 322 -7.40 5.62 12.15
CA ASN A 322 -6.07 5.58 11.56
C ASN A 322 -5.83 6.80 10.65
N LEU A 323 -6.80 7.16 9.82
CA LEU A 323 -6.74 8.34 8.97
C LEU A 323 -6.58 9.65 9.76
N THR A 324 -7.35 9.82 10.84
CA THR A 324 -7.35 11.04 11.67
C THR A 324 -6.31 11.02 12.78
N SER A 325 -5.39 10.06 12.77
CA SER A 325 -4.16 10.10 13.55
C SER A 325 -3.08 10.82 12.73
N ALA A 326 -2.61 11.95 13.26
CA ALA A 326 -1.49 12.69 12.69
C ALA A 326 -0.18 11.89 12.85
N LEU A 327 0.85 12.32 12.10
CA LEU A 327 2.16 11.65 12.09
C LEU A 327 2.91 11.77 13.42
N ASP A 328 2.57 12.75 14.25
CA ASP A 328 3.09 12.92 15.62
C ASP A 328 2.33 12.07 16.66
N GLY A 329 1.41 11.21 16.21
CA GLY A 329 0.59 10.35 17.07
C GLY A 329 -0.62 11.05 17.71
N ARG A 330 -0.79 12.36 17.56
CA ARG A 330 -1.96 13.08 18.08
C ARG A 330 -3.18 12.86 17.19
N GLU A 331 -4.36 12.85 17.80
CA GLU A 331 -5.62 12.90 17.06
C GLU A 331 -5.81 14.29 16.43
N MET A 332 -6.26 14.33 15.17
CA MET A 332 -6.56 15.56 14.43
C MET A 332 -7.86 16.22 14.91
N THR A 333 -7.90 16.62 16.17
CA THR A 333 -9.01 17.31 16.83
C THR A 333 -9.20 18.73 16.27
N PRO A 334 -10.33 19.41 16.58
CA PRO A 334 -10.47 20.84 16.28
C PRO A 334 -9.31 21.69 16.80
N GLN A 335 -8.82 21.39 18.01
CA GLN A 335 -7.65 22.05 18.59
C GLN A 335 -6.38 21.79 17.75
N TRP A 336 -6.14 20.55 17.33
CA TRP A 336 -4.99 20.22 16.48
C TRP A 336 -5.04 20.98 15.15
N PHE A 337 -6.21 21.07 14.50
CA PHE A 337 -6.37 21.84 13.26
C PHE A 337 -6.13 23.34 13.47
N GLN A 338 -6.61 23.91 14.57
CA GLN A 338 -6.36 25.30 14.93
C GLN A 338 -4.87 25.58 15.16
N GLU A 339 -4.16 24.67 15.85
CA GLU A 339 -2.73 24.81 16.14
C GLU A 339 -1.85 24.61 14.91
N CYS A 340 -2.13 23.58 14.12
CA CYS A 340 -1.20 23.08 13.10
C CYS A 340 -1.54 23.49 11.67
N VAL A 341 -2.80 23.81 11.36
CA VAL A 341 -3.27 24.06 9.98
C VAL A 341 -3.83 25.48 9.80
N PHE A 342 -4.62 25.96 10.76
CA PHE A 342 -5.28 27.27 10.67
C PHE A 342 -4.93 28.18 11.87
N PRO A 343 -3.63 28.52 12.06
CA PRO A 343 -3.24 29.42 13.14
C PRO A 343 -3.98 30.76 12.99
N GLY A 344 -4.71 31.17 14.02
CA GLY A 344 -5.50 32.41 14.05
C GLY A 344 -6.99 32.26 13.70
N ARG A 345 -7.46 31.07 13.29
CA ARG A 345 -8.90 30.76 13.16
C ARG A 345 -9.37 29.94 14.36
N ARG A 346 -10.62 30.13 14.80
CA ARG A 346 -11.22 29.27 15.84
C ARG A 346 -11.92 28.07 15.21
N VAL A 347 -11.34 26.87 15.33
CA VAL A 347 -11.93 25.63 14.78
C VAL A 347 -12.87 25.01 15.81
N SER A 348 -14.12 24.79 15.41
CA SER A 348 -15.19 24.27 16.27
C SER A 348 -15.44 22.78 16.10
N ALA A 349 -15.32 22.27 14.87
CA ALA A 349 -15.55 20.86 14.55
C ALA A 349 -14.74 20.44 13.32
N VAL A 350 -14.38 19.16 13.27
CA VAL A 350 -13.76 18.51 12.13
C VAL A 350 -14.48 17.19 11.87
N HIS A 351 -14.94 16.99 10.65
CA HIS A 351 -15.69 15.79 10.26
C HIS A 351 -15.13 15.19 8.98
N VAL A 352 -14.91 13.88 8.99
CA VAL A 352 -14.60 13.15 7.75
C VAL A 352 -15.87 13.10 6.91
N VAL A 353 -15.79 13.56 5.65
CA VAL A 353 -16.92 13.48 4.71
C VAL A 353 -17.26 12.00 4.48
N PRO A 354 -18.51 11.57 4.72
CA PRO A 354 -18.92 10.18 4.53
C PRO A 354 -18.57 9.67 3.13
N GLY A 355 -18.04 8.44 3.05
CA GLY A 355 -17.66 7.80 1.78
C GLY A 355 -16.45 8.42 1.07
N SER A 356 -15.79 9.44 1.63
CA SER A 356 -14.64 10.08 0.99
C SER A 356 -13.29 9.39 1.24
N ILE A 357 -13.22 8.45 2.19
CA ILE A 357 -11.99 7.73 2.50
C ILE A 357 -11.68 6.75 1.38
N HIS A 358 -10.53 6.92 0.72
CA HIS A 358 -10.03 5.99 -0.29
C HIS A 358 -8.64 5.51 0.10
N ARG A 359 -8.42 4.19 0.09
CA ARG A 359 -7.13 3.56 0.40
C ARG A 359 -6.52 3.02 -0.89
N GLY A 360 -5.45 3.65 -1.34
CA GLY A 360 -4.66 3.18 -2.46
C GLY A 360 -3.44 2.41 -2.01
N LYS A 361 -2.71 1.84 -2.97
CA LYS A 361 -1.44 1.15 -2.69
C LYS A 361 -0.31 2.10 -2.23
N HIS A 362 -0.50 3.41 -2.40
CA HIS A 362 0.53 4.44 -2.20
C HIS A 362 0.15 5.53 -1.20
N SER A 363 -1.13 5.70 -0.91
CA SER A 363 -1.63 6.68 0.05
C SER A 363 -3.04 6.32 0.49
N THR A 364 -3.44 6.83 1.65
CA THR A 364 -4.84 6.95 2.05
C THR A 364 -5.25 8.41 1.88
N VAL A 365 -6.40 8.66 1.25
CA VAL A 365 -6.93 10.00 1.04
C VAL A 365 -8.33 10.15 1.61
N ALA A 366 -8.72 11.37 1.98
CA ALA A 366 -10.07 11.68 2.44
C ALA A 366 -10.39 13.18 2.29
N LYS A 367 -11.69 13.50 2.33
CA LYS A 367 -12.17 14.88 2.47
C LYS A 367 -12.59 15.14 3.91
N LEU A 368 -12.18 16.27 4.46
CA LEU A 368 -12.48 16.70 5.83
C LEU A 368 -13.24 18.03 5.79
N GLU A 369 -14.41 18.10 6.40
CA GLU A 369 -15.09 19.37 6.67
C GLU A 369 -14.55 19.97 7.96
N VAL A 370 -14.07 21.22 7.88
CA VAL A 370 -13.56 21.99 9.01
C VAL A 370 -14.48 23.19 9.23
N TYR A 371 -15.05 23.29 10.43
CA TYR A 371 -16.02 24.31 10.81
C TYR A 371 -15.39 25.37 11.69
N PHE A 372 -15.63 26.65 11.41
CA PHE A 372 -15.05 27.76 12.15
C PHE A 372 -16.09 28.50 13.01
N ALA A 373 -15.73 28.77 14.28
CA ALA A 373 -16.58 29.49 15.23
C ALA A 373 -16.57 31.02 15.04
N ASP A 374 -15.56 31.55 14.37
CA ASP A 374 -15.36 33.00 14.22
C ASP A 374 -16.34 33.66 13.24
N ASN A 375 -16.81 32.94 12.22
CA ASN A 375 -17.76 33.46 11.23
C ASN A 375 -18.87 32.47 10.82
N GLY A 376 -18.96 31.29 11.46
CA GLY A 376 -19.92 30.25 11.09
C GLY A 376 -19.65 29.60 9.72
N GLY A 377 -18.49 29.89 9.10
CA GLY A 377 -18.08 29.31 7.83
C GLY A 377 -17.53 27.90 7.97
N LYS A 378 -17.54 27.15 6.87
CA LYS A 378 -16.87 25.85 6.75
C LYS A 378 -15.94 25.83 5.54
N THR A 379 -14.95 24.95 5.56
CA THR A 379 -14.11 24.63 4.41
C THR A 379 -13.94 23.13 4.27
N ILE A 380 -13.70 22.65 3.05
CA ILE A 380 -13.34 21.25 2.81
C ILE A 380 -11.84 21.16 2.55
N VAL A 381 -11.18 20.27 3.27
CA VAL A 381 -9.75 19.97 3.18
C VAL A 381 -9.56 18.58 2.58
N PHE A 382 -8.67 18.46 1.61
CA PHE A 382 -8.24 17.16 1.07
C PHE A 382 -7.01 16.68 1.85
N LEU A 383 -7.15 15.56 2.56
CA LEU A 383 -6.06 14.90 3.26
C LEU A 383 -5.48 13.79 2.37
N LYS A 384 -4.16 13.78 2.18
CA LYS A 384 -3.40 12.67 1.60
C LYS A 384 -2.32 12.24 2.59
N LYS A 385 -2.36 10.98 3.03
CA LYS A 385 -1.40 10.39 3.96
C LYS A 385 -0.71 9.18 3.34
N SER A 386 0.61 9.23 3.26
CA SER A 386 1.48 8.16 2.81
C SER A 386 2.40 7.74 3.96
N ALA A 387 1.87 6.91 4.85
CA ALA A 387 2.63 6.36 5.98
C ALA A 387 3.01 4.91 5.69
N LYS A 388 4.30 4.58 5.66
CA LYS A 388 4.84 3.27 5.25
C LYS A 388 4.17 2.11 5.98
N ASN A 389 4.00 2.24 7.30
CA ASN A 389 3.42 1.21 8.16
C ASN A 389 1.89 1.07 8.03
N GLU A 390 1.23 1.98 7.31
CA GLU A 390 -0.21 1.94 7.07
C GLU A 390 -0.56 1.45 5.65
N LEU A 391 0.45 1.33 4.78
CA LEU A 391 0.31 0.96 3.38
C LEU A 391 0.58 -0.54 3.15
N PRO A 392 0.13 -1.11 2.01
CA PRO A 392 0.45 -2.49 1.68
C PRO A 392 1.96 -2.74 1.62
N ALA A 393 2.39 -3.87 2.17
CA ALA A 393 3.76 -4.36 2.18
C ALA A 393 4.34 -4.48 0.76
N ARG A 394 5.62 -4.14 0.64
CA ARG A 394 6.39 -4.14 -0.61
C ARG A 394 7.84 -4.51 -0.32
N SER A 395 8.56 -4.91 -1.35
CA SER A 395 10.01 -5.14 -1.25
C SER A 395 10.76 -3.85 -0.90
N ALA A 396 11.93 -3.98 -0.25
CA ALA A 396 12.78 -2.85 0.11
C ALA A 396 13.12 -1.95 -1.10
N ALA A 397 13.34 -2.54 -2.28
CA ALA A 397 13.61 -1.80 -3.51
C ALA A 397 12.40 -0.94 -3.95
N HIS A 398 11.18 -1.46 -3.82
CA HIS A 398 9.98 -0.67 -4.09
C HIS A 398 9.80 0.43 -3.04
N TRP A 399 10.02 0.14 -1.76
CA TRP A 399 9.92 1.15 -0.71
C TRP A 399 10.88 2.32 -0.91
N LYS A 400 12.14 2.04 -1.26
CA LYS A 400 13.12 3.10 -1.55
C LYS A 400 12.62 4.07 -2.61
N ARG A 401 12.04 3.56 -3.70
CA ARG A 401 11.51 4.39 -4.79
C ARG A 401 10.24 5.14 -4.36
N ASP A 402 9.31 4.44 -3.73
CA ASP A 402 8.02 4.99 -3.34
C ASP A 402 8.18 6.08 -2.26
N ILE A 403 9.05 5.89 -1.27
CA ILE A 403 9.40 6.92 -0.26
C ILE A 403 10.02 8.15 -0.92
N ALA A 404 10.93 7.97 -1.87
CA ALA A 404 11.52 9.09 -2.61
C ALA A 404 10.44 9.88 -3.37
N SER A 405 9.49 9.20 -4.00
CA SER A 405 8.35 9.80 -4.69
C SER A 405 7.42 10.59 -3.74
N TYR A 406 7.08 10.04 -2.57
CA TYR A 406 6.26 10.74 -1.57
C TYR A 406 6.99 11.96 -0.98
N ARG A 407 8.29 11.81 -0.74
CA ARG A 407 9.18 12.89 -0.29
C ARG A 407 9.19 14.02 -1.31
N THR A 408 9.38 13.73 -2.60
CA THR A 408 9.35 14.75 -3.66
C THR A 408 8.05 15.54 -3.66
N GLU A 409 6.90 14.87 -3.59
CA GLU A 409 5.59 15.55 -3.61
C GLU A 409 5.40 16.45 -2.36
N ALA A 410 5.72 15.92 -1.18
CA ALA A 410 5.66 16.69 0.07
C ALA A 410 6.60 17.90 0.04
N THR A 411 7.85 17.71 -0.39
CA THR A 411 8.85 18.80 -0.53
C THR A 411 8.39 19.85 -1.55
N PHE A 412 7.81 19.42 -2.69
CA PHE A 412 7.27 20.34 -3.70
C PHE A 412 6.23 21.29 -3.08
N TYR A 413 5.22 20.73 -2.40
CA TYR A 413 4.18 21.54 -1.76
C TYR A 413 4.70 22.39 -0.60
N ALA A 414 5.68 21.90 0.17
CA ALA A 414 6.23 22.62 1.30
C ALA A 414 7.12 23.80 0.90
N HIS A 415 7.92 23.67 -0.16
CA HIS A 415 9.03 24.59 -0.43
C HIS A 415 9.01 25.24 -1.81
N PHE A 416 8.32 24.66 -2.80
CA PHE A 416 8.33 25.16 -4.18
C PHE A 416 7.00 25.76 -4.62
N ALA A 417 5.89 25.28 -4.06
CA ALA A 417 4.54 25.72 -4.45
C ALA A 417 4.34 27.23 -4.36
N SER A 418 4.80 27.90 -3.29
CA SER A 418 4.62 29.36 -3.14
C SER A 418 5.39 30.15 -4.20
N SER A 419 6.64 29.75 -4.51
CA SER A 419 7.48 30.39 -5.51
C SER A 419 6.89 30.31 -6.92
N VAL A 420 6.36 29.14 -7.30
CA VAL A 420 5.74 28.98 -8.62
C VAL A 420 4.35 29.64 -8.69
N LEU A 421 3.58 29.63 -7.60
CA LEU A 421 2.31 30.38 -7.49
C LEU A 421 2.52 31.89 -7.63
N ALA A 422 3.54 32.44 -6.96
CA ALA A 422 3.92 33.85 -7.08
C ALA A 422 4.31 34.24 -8.52
N ARG A 423 4.73 33.26 -9.31
CA ARG A 423 5.05 33.39 -10.73
C ARG A 423 3.92 32.91 -11.64
N GLY A 424 2.69 32.82 -11.11
CA GLY A 424 1.44 32.65 -11.84
C GLY A 424 1.06 31.23 -12.24
N VAL A 425 1.76 30.20 -11.76
CA VAL A 425 1.40 28.79 -12.00
C VAL A 425 0.24 28.41 -11.08
N SER A 426 -0.87 27.94 -11.63
CA SER A 426 -2.04 27.52 -10.83
C SER A 426 -1.78 26.17 -10.16
N LEU A 427 -1.97 26.07 -8.84
CA LEU A 427 -1.79 24.85 -8.07
C LEU A 427 -2.94 24.64 -7.11
N ILE A 428 -3.14 23.40 -6.66
CA ILE A 428 -3.92 23.14 -5.46
C ILE A 428 -3.15 23.71 -4.27
N ARG A 429 -3.73 24.68 -3.57
CA ARG A 429 -3.04 25.35 -2.46
C ARG A 429 -2.76 24.36 -1.32
N PRO A 430 -1.50 24.26 -0.84
CA PRO A 430 -1.19 23.50 0.35
C PRO A 430 -1.60 24.28 1.61
N LEU A 431 -2.32 23.62 2.52
CA LEU A 431 -2.70 24.15 3.83
C LEU A 431 -1.70 23.71 4.89
N ALA A 432 -1.27 22.45 4.84
CA ALA A 432 -0.23 21.94 5.69
C ALA A 432 0.51 20.76 5.07
N VAL A 433 1.80 20.63 5.40
CA VAL A 433 2.63 19.48 5.01
C VAL A 433 3.46 19.05 6.20
N PHE A 434 3.49 17.74 6.45
CA PHE A 434 4.23 17.10 7.54
C PHE A 434 5.04 15.92 7.01
N GLN A 435 6.20 15.71 7.62
CA GLN A 435 7.05 14.56 7.39
C GLN A 435 7.37 13.91 8.74
N GLY A 436 7.45 12.58 8.77
CA GLY A 436 7.85 11.85 9.96
C GLY A 436 8.72 10.63 9.66
N ASP A 437 9.59 10.29 10.61
CA ASP A 437 10.47 9.12 10.54
C ASP A 437 9.83 7.89 11.19
N ALA A 438 10.59 6.78 11.20
CA ALA A 438 10.19 5.54 11.85
C ALA A 438 10.19 5.62 13.39
N ALA A 439 10.94 6.56 13.98
CA ALA A 439 11.02 6.78 15.43
C ALA A 439 9.84 7.60 15.96
N GLY A 440 8.97 8.10 15.07
CA GLY A 440 7.82 8.93 15.42
C GLY A 440 8.17 10.40 15.60
N GLN A 441 9.37 10.85 15.21
CA GLN A 441 9.66 12.26 15.11
C GLN A 441 8.92 12.83 13.90
N CYS A 442 8.22 13.95 14.10
CA CYS A 442 7.45 14.61 13.06
C CYS A 442 7.86 16.08 12.97
N THR A 443 7.91 16.61 11.75
CA THR A 443 8.12 18.03 11.51
C THR A 443 6.91 18.85 11.98
N ALA A 444 7.12 20.14 12.24
CA ALA A 444 6.01 21.09 12.27
C ALA A 444 5.43 21.29 10.86
N ASN A 445 4.31 22.02 10.74
CA ASN A 445 3.74 22.34 9.43
C ASN A 445 4.75 23.12 8.57
N MET A 446 5.29 22.46 7.54
CA MET A 446 6.36 22.99 6.71
C MET A 446 5.92 24.15 5.80
N VAL A 447 4.61 24.31 5.59
CA VAL A 447 4.05 25.43 4.81
C VAL A 447 4.08 26.73 5.64
N ALA A 448 3.76 26.66 6.93
CA ALA A 448 3.68 27.84 7.81
C ALA A 448 5.06 28.43 8.14
N THR A 449 6.11 27.60 8.20
CA THR A 449 7.50 28.01 8.49
C THR A 449 8.16 28.85 7.39
N THR A 450 7.51 29.03 6.25
CA THR A 450 8.02 29.91 5.17
C THR A 450 7.59 31.37 5.32
N ALA A 451 6.71 31.68 6.29
CA ALA A 451 6.12 33.03 6.45
C ALA A 451 6.74 33.88 7.58
N SER A 452 7.53 33.31 8.50
CA SER A 452 8.22 34.10 9.54
C SER A 452 9.34 33.28 10.20
N ASP A 453 10.56 33.83 10.16
CA ASP A 453 11.77 33.40 10.86
C ASP A 453 12.42 32.07 10.42
N GLY A 454 13.52 32.19 9.67
CA GLY A 454 14.44 31.11 9.29
C GLY A 454 15.25 30.51 10.45
N LYS A 455 14.62 30.27 11.61
CA LYS A 455 15.23 29.63 12.77
C LYS A 455 14.53 28.30 13.09
N HIS A 456 15.24 27.22 12.80
CA HIS A 456 15.01 25.85 13.29
C HIS A 456 13.62 25.26 12.99
N ALA A 457 13.28 25.11 11.71
CA ALA A 457 12.32 24.07 11.34
C ALA A 457 12.91 22.73 11.79
N ALA A 458 12.22 21.99 12.67
CA ALA A 458 12.63 20.66 13.07
C ALA A 458 12.80 19.79 11.81
N THR A 459 14.03 19.39 11.50
CA THR A 459 14.33 18.59 10.33
C THR A 459 14.16 17.11 10.68
N CYS A 460 13.24 16.44 9.99
CA CYS A 460 13.19 14.99 9.97
C CYS A 460 14.27 14.49 9.02
N SER A 461 15.33 13.85 9.52
CA SER A 461 16.50 13.49 8.71
C SER A 461 16.25 12.36 7.72
N ASP A 462 15.41 11.39 8.08
CA ASP A 462 15.04 10.27 7.20
C ASP A 462 13.54 9.98 7.24
N PRO A 463 12.72 10.82 6.58
CA PRO A 463 11.28 10.66 6.61
C PRO A 463 10.85 9.45 5.78
N GLU A 464 10.00 8.62 6.38
CA GLU A 464 9.32 7.48 5.74
C GLU A 464 7.79 7.69 5.68
N ASN A 465 7.27 8.70 6.38
CA ASN A 465 5.86 9.00 6.49
C ASN A 465 5.58 10.44 6.05
N PHE A 466 4.55 10.65 5.24
CA PHE A 466 4.22 11.95 4.64
C PHE A 466 2.73 12.23 4.77
N MET A 467 2.37 13.47 5.10
CA MET A 467 0.99 13.89 5.22
C MET A 467 0.81 15.30 4.67
N MET A 468 -0.15 15.45 3.76
CA MET A 468 -0.47 16.71 3.12
C MET A 468 -1.95 17.01 3.31
N LEU A 469 -2.24 18.24 3.73
CA LEU A 469 -3.58 18.81 3.76
C LEU A 469 -3.62 19.91 2.70
N LEU A 470 -4.42 19.68 1.66
CA LEU A 470 -4.57 20.57 0.51
C LEU A 470 -5.98 21.15 0.51
N GLU A 471 -6.18 22.28 -0.16
CA GLU A 471 -7.55 22.74 -0.43
C GLU A 471 -8.30 21.73 -1.31
N CYS A 472 -9.60 21.55 -1.07
CA CYS A 472 -10.42 20.67 -1.89
C CYS A 472 -11.04 21.44 -3.07
N LEU A 473 -10.64 21.10 -4.29
CA LEU A 473 -11.29 21.60 -5.51
C LEU A 473 -12.76 21.17 -5.58
N GLY A 474 -13.62 22.01 -6.16
CA GLY A 474 -15.04 21.71 -6.39
C GLY A 474 -15.98 21.91 -5.19
N SER A 475 -15.53 22.61 -4.15
CA SER A 475 -16.37 22.97 -2.98
C SER A 475 -16.21 24.44 -2.63
N ALA A 476 -17.28 25.08 -2.13
CA ALA A 476 -17.25 26.49 -1.75
C ALA A 476 -16.22 26.72 -0.63
N SER A 477 -15.06 27.28 -1.00
CA SER A 477 -14.04 27.73 -0.05
C SER A 477 -14.51 29.04 0.61
N PRO A 478 -14.23 29.29 1.90
CA PRO A 478 -14.56 30.57 2.51
C PRO A 478 -13.70 31.67 1.85
N VAL A 479 -14.39 32.61 1.20
CA VAL A 479 -13.81 33.82 0.62
C VAL A 479 -12.99 34.53 1.70
N SER A 480 -11.66 34.55 1.54
CA SER A 480 -10.81 35.46 2.29
C SER A 480 -10.99 36.85 1.70
N SER A 481 -11.43 37.79 2.53
CA SER A 481 -11.50 39.20 2.16
C SER A 481 -10.14 39.70 1.67
N ALA A 482 -10.14 40.32 0.48
CA ALA A 482 -9.03 40.98 -0.20
C ALA A 482 -7.93 40.06 -0.77
N VAL A 483 -8.16 39.54 -1.99
CA VAL A 483 -7.36 39.73 -3.22
C VAL A 483 -7.95 38.79 -4.30
N ASP A 484 -8.46 39.39 -5.38
CA ASP A 484 -8.89 38.79 -6.66
C ASP A 484 -10.12 37.85 -6.66
N GLU A 485 -11.29 38.40 -7.03
CA GLU A 485 -12.56 37.69 -7.26
C GLU A 485 -12.54 36.72 -8.48
N SER A 486 -11.37 36.41 -9.05
CA SER A 486 -11.23 35.65 -10.30
C SER A 486 -11.03 34.13 -10.14
N CYS A 487 -10.86 33.63 -8.90
CA CYS A 487 -10.56 32.23 -8.60
C CYS A 487 -11.63 31.56 -7.69
N SER A 488 -12.85 31.41 -8.20
CA SER A 488 -13.85 30.52 -7.60
C SER A 488 -13.54 29.07 -8.01
N LEU A 489 -12.91 28.28 -7.15
CA LEU A 489 -12.53 26.88 -7.39
C LEU A 489 -13.70 25.87 -7.37
N ALA A 490 -14.94 26.34 -7.49
CA ALA A 490 -16.15 25.53 -7.28
C ALA A 490 -16.52 24.59 -8.44
N ASN A 491 -15.82 24.63 -9.58
CA ASN A 491 -16.22 23.91 -10.79
C ASN A 491 -15.00 23.26 -11.49
N TYR A 492 -14.47 22.14 -10.99
CA TYR A 492 -13.38 21.42 -11.67
C TYR A 492 -13.85 20.02 -12.10
N GLU A 493 -13.43 19.61 -13.29
CA GLU A 493 -13.67 18.28 -13.83
C GLU A 493 -12.38 17.64 -14.34
N ALA A 494 -12.32 16.31 -14.31
CA ALA A 494 -11.27 15.56 -14.96
C ALA A 494 -11.61 15.41 -16.45
N ALA A 495 -10.60 15.54 -17.31
CA ALA A 495 -10.73 15.24 -18.73
C ALA A 495 -9.82 14.07 -19.08
N ASP A 496 -10.19 13.31 -20.10
CA ASP A 496 -9.42 12.18 -20.60
C ASP A 496 -9.45 12.19 -22.13
N CYS A 497 -8.37 11.76 -22.78
CA CYS A 497 -8.19 11.90 -24.23
C CYS A 497 -8.47 13.34 -24.72
N LEU A 498 -7.56 14.26 -24.42
CA LEU A 498 -7.72 15.70 -24.58
C LEU A 498 -7.89 16.08 -26.06
N GLU A 499 -9.01 16.73 -26.35
CA GLU A 499 -9.25 17.41 -27.62
C GLU A 499 -8.60 18.80 -27.65
N LEU A 500 -8.78 19.56 -28.74
CA LEU A 500 -7.94 20.73 -29.05
C LEU A 500 -7.91 21.78 -27.93
N THR A 501 -9.07 22.14 -27.40
CA THR A 501 -9.20 23.17 -26.35
C THR A 501 -8.43 22.77 -25.10
N ASP A 502 -8.66 21.56 -24.61
CA ASP A 502 -8.04 21.07 -23.38
C ASP A 502 -6.54 20.83 -23.55
N THR A 503 -6.12 20.37 -24.73
CA THR A 503 -4.71 20.23 -25.09
C THR A 503 -3.99 21.58 -25.06
N ARG A 504 -4.59 22.62 -25.65
CA ARG A 504 -4.03 23.99 -25.60
C ARG A 504 -3.94 24.52 -24.18
N GLN A 505 -4.96 24.31 -23.35
CA GLN A 505 -4.92 24.75 -21.94
C GLN A 505 -3.83 24.01 -21.14
N ALA A 506 -3.64 22.72 -21.38
CA ALA A 506 -2.56 21.93 -20.78
C ALA A 506 -1.17 22.39 -21.25
N LEU A 507 -1.02 22.74 -22.53
CA LEU A 507 0.23 23.29 -23.08
C LEU A 507 0.53 24.70 -22.53
N SER A 508 -0.48 25.57 -22.42
CA SER A 508 -0.32 26.88 -21.79
C SER A 508 0.06 26.76 -20.31
N TYR A 509 -0.48 25.76 -19.61
CA TYR A 509 -0.06 25.44 -18.24
C TYR A 509 1.43 25.05 -18.18
N LEU A 510 1.87 24.13 -19.05
CA LEU A 510 3.28 23.71 -19.12
C LEU A 510 4.20 24.88 -19.45
N ALA A 511 3.85 25.70 -20.45
CA ALA A 511 4.60 26.90 -20.80
C ALA A 511 4.77 27.83 -19.59
N ASN A 512 3.73 27.96 -18.78
CA ASN A 512 3.76 28.76 -17.56
C ASN A 512 4.63 28.14 -16.46
N LEU A 513 4.49 26.84 -16.20
CA LEU A 513 5.34 26.11 -15.27
C LEU A 513 6.82 26.25 -15.66
N HIS A 514 7.15 25.97 -16.92
CA HIS A 514 8.53 26.00 -17.40
C HIS A 514 9.11 27.42 -17.40
N ALA A 515 8.33 28.44 -17.76
CA ALA A 515 8.77 29.83 -17.66
C ALA A 515 8.96 30.29 -16.20
N SER A 516 8.21 29.71 -15.25
CA SER A 516 8.28 30.10 -13.84
C SER A 516 9.63 29.78 -13.20
N ALA A 517 10.33 28.73 -13.63
CA ALA A 517 11.66 28.40 -13.10
C ALA A 517 12.81 28.76 -14.05
N TRP A 518 12.50 29.22 -15.26
CA TRP A 518 13.52 29.54 -16.27
C TRP A 518 14.44 30.67 -15.81
N GLY A 519 15.75 30.41 -15.80
CA GLY A 519 16.76 31.38 -15.36
C GLY A 519 16.67 31.75 -13.87
N GLN A 520 16.02 30.93 -13.04
CA GLN A 520 15.98 31.11 -11.59
C GLN A 520 16.99 30.18 -10.92
N GLU A 521 18.25 30.59 -10.85
CA GLU A 521 19.38 29.77 -10.35
C GLU A 521 19.09 29.21 -8.94
N ASP A 522 18.73 30.08 -7.98
CA ASP A 522 18.41 29.65 -6.61
C ASP A 522 17.26 28.63 -6.56
N LEU A 523 16.22 28.80 -7.38
CA LEU A 523 15.07 27.88 -7.40
C LEU A 523 15.49 26.52 -7.97
N LEU A 524 16.31 26.51 -9.01
CA LEU A 524 16.78 25.31 -9.69
C LEU A 524 17.82 24.55 -8.87
N GLU A 525 18.74 25.23 -8.19
CA GLU A 525 19.68 24.60 -7.26
C GLU A 525 18.93 23.93 -6.10
N ASN A 526 17.99 24.64 -5.48
CA ASN A 526 17.16 24.08 -4.43
C ASN A 526 16.32 22.88 -4.94
N ALA A 527 15.77 22.97 -6.14
CA ALA A 527 15.02 21.87 -6.75
C ALA A 527 15.92 20.65 -7.05
N GLY A 528 17.16 20.87 -7.48
CA GLY A 528 18.14 19.81 -7.74
C GLY A 528 18.53 19.02 -6.49
N VAL A 529 18.45 19.65 -5.31
CA VAL A 529 18.72 19.01 -4.01
C VAL A 529 17.45 18.41 -3.39
N GLY A 530 16.34 19.14 -3.43
CA GLY A 530 15.10 18.78 -2.72
C GLY A 530 14.13 17.88 -3.49
N LEU A 531 14.16 17.92 -4.82
CA LEU A 531 13.31 17.12 -5.71
C LEU A 531 14.16 16.07 -6.44
N TRP A 532 13.63 15.47 -7.51
CA TRP A 532 14.42 14.53 -8.30
C TRP A 532 15.49 15.27 -9.12
N SER A 533 16.75 14.82 -9.00
CA SER A 533 17.87 15.32 -9.80
C SER A 533 17.71 15.07 -11.30
N ALA A 534 17.23 13.88 -11.65
CA ALA A 534 16.68 13.58 -12.97
C ALA A 534 15.17 13.47 -12.83
N ALA A 535 14.41 14.46 -13.27
CA ALA A 535 12.96 14.39 -13.24
C ALA A 535 12.39 13.32 -14.19
N CYS A 536 11.07 13.16 -14.20
CA CYS A 536 10.34 12.17 -14.99
C CYS A 536 10.57 10.72 -14.54
N TRP A 537 9.49 10.00 -14.22
CA TRP A 537 9.60 8.59 -13.78
C TRP A 537 10.09 7.64 -14.88
N TRP A 538 9.88 8.04 -16.13
CA TRP A 538 10.19 7.27 -17.34
C TRP A 538 11.59 7.57 -17.91
N ALA A 539 12.34 8.52 -17.34
CA ALA A 539 13.68 8.86 -17.80
C ALA A 539 14.65 7.68 -17.65
N PHE A 540 15.58 7.54 -18.61
CA PHE A 540 16.55 6.45 -18.66
C PHE A 540 17.42 6.35 -17.39
N PRO A 541 17.90 7.45 -16.76
CA PRO A 541 18.67 7.36 -15.52
C PRO A 541 17.90 6.71 -14.36
N LYS A 542 16.56 6.78 -14.35
CA LYS A 542 15.72 6.13 -13.32
C LYS A 542 15.40 4.68 -13.65
N ARG A 543 15.17 4.36 -14.92
CA ARG A 543 14.74 3.02 -15.38
C ARG A 543 15.92 2.07 -15.61
N GLY A 544 17.03 2.61 -16.10
CA GLY A 544 18.31 1.94 -16.26
C GLY A 544 18.39 0.99 -17.46
N ALA A 545 19.63 0.52 -17.70
CA ALA A 545 19.96 -0.35 -18.83
C ALA A 545 19.34 -1.76 -18.72
N LYS A 546 19.04 -2.25 -17.50
CA LYS A 546 18.42 -3.57 -17.30
C LYS A 546 17.04 -3.66 -17.94
N GLU A 547 16.23 -2.60 -17.79
CA GLU A 547 14.94 -2.53 -18.47
C GLU A 547 15.13 -2.40 -19.98
N LEU A 548 16.01 -1.49 -20.43
CA LEU A 548 16.29 -1.30 -21.86
C LEU A 548 16.69 -2.60 -22.57
N ALA A 549 17.52 -3.44 -21.94
CA ALA A 549 17.98 -4.70 -22.51
C ALA A 549 16.84 -5.66 -22.87
N GLN A 550 15.66 -5.53 -22.26
CA GLN A 550 14.47 -6.34 -22.56
C GLN A 550 13.86 -5.97 -23.92
N ALA A 551 14.22 -4.85 -24.54
CA ALA A 551 13.69 -4.46 -25.85
C ALA A 551 14.01 -5.49 -26.95
N SER A 552 15.14 -6.21 -26.85
CA SER A 552 15.52 -7.29 -27.78
C SER A 552 14.58 -8.50 -27.72
N GLU A 553 13.85 -8.67 -26.62
CA GLU A 553 12.87 -9.74 -26.45
C GLU A 553 11.43 -9.23 -26.66
N VAL A 554 11.09 -8.10 -26.04
CA VAL A 554 9.73 -7.55 -26.03
C VAL A 554 9.30 -7.08 -27.42
N TRP A 555 10.18 -6.40 -28.16
CA TRP A 555 9.82 -5.84 -29.46
C TRP A 555 9.51 -6.91 -30.52
N PRO A 556 10.34 -7.96 -30.72
CA PRO A 556 10.00 -9.03 -31.68
C PRO A 556 8.68 -9.74 -31.35
N GLN A 557 8.40 -9.97 -30.06
CA GLN A 557 7.13 -10.55 -29.63
C GLN A 557 5.95 -9.63 -29.96
N MET A 558 6.08 -8.33 -29.69
CA MET A 558 5.06 -7.33 -30.04
C MET A 558 4.81 -7.30 -31.54
N LEU A 559 5.87 -7.21 -32.35
CA LEU A 559 5.79 -7.20 -33.81
C LEU A 559 5.03 -8.41 -34.36
N LYS A 560 5.28 -9.61 -33.81
CA LYS A 560 4.56 -10.83 -34.20
C LYS A 560 3.06 -10.75 -33.96
N HIS A 561 2.64 -10.24 -32.80
CA HIS A 561 1.21 -10.12 -32.48
C HIS A 561 0.51 -9.00 -33.25
N TRP A 562 1.25 -7.96 -33.64
CA TRP A 562 0.73 -6.77 -34.32
C TRP A 562 0.94 -6.78 -35.83
N PHE A 563 1.54 -7.84 -36.39
CA PHE A 563 1.93 -7.92 -37.80
C PHE A 563 0.81 -7.51 -38.76
N LYS A 564 -0.42 -8.04 -38.58
CA LYS A 564 -1.55 -7.70 -39.46
C LYS A 564 -1.95 -6.23 -39.40
N VAL A 565 -1.85 -5.61 -38.22
CA VAL A 565 -2.13 -4.18 -38.06
C VAL A 565 -1.04 -3.39 -38.76
N PHE A 566 0.23 -3.69 -38.49
CA PHE A 566 1.34 -2.92 -39.04
C PHE A 566 1.51 -3.09 -40.56
N GLU A 567 1.24 -4.28 -41.12
CA GLU A 567 1.27 -4.54 -42.56
C GLU A 567 0.18 -3.76 -43.32
N ALA A 568 -0.97 -3.52 -42.67
CA ALA A 568 -2.07 -2.75 -43.26
C ALA A 568 -1.84 -1.23 -43.24
N GLU A 569 -0.89 -0.75 -42.44
CA GLU A 569 -0.61 0.67 -42.24
C GLU A 569 0.46 1.17 -43.21
N SER A 570 0.03 1.85 -44.27
CA SER A 570 0.92 2.40 -45.30
C SER A 570 1.92 3.45 -44.79
N SER A 571 1.68 4.00 -43.59
CA SER A 571 2.56 4.98 -42.96
C SER A 571 3.77 4.37 -42.24
N LEU A 572 3.81 3.04 -42.10
CA LEU A 572 4.90 2.32 -41.44
C LEU A 572 5.97 1.85 -42.45
N PRO A 573 7.23 1.74 -42.00
CA PRO A 573 8.34 1.26 -42.83
C PRO A 573 8.22 -0.25 -43.12
N SER A 574 9.16 -0.78 -43.89
CA SER A 574 9.17 -2.22 -44.22
C SER A 574 9.32 -3.10 -42.97
N THR A 575 8.84 -4.35 -43.05
CA THR A 575 8.94 -5.32 -41.94
C THR A 575 10.39 -5.49 -41.44
N ALA A 576 11.37 -5.53 -42.34
CA ALA A 576 12.79 -5.65 -41.98
C ALA A 576 13.28 -4.44 -41.15
N GLU A 577 12.80 -3.24 -41.48
CA GLU A 577 13.13 -2.03 -40.71
C GLU A 577 12.45 -2.00 -39.35
N LEU A 578 11.23 -2.54 -39.26
CA LEU A 578 10.53 -2.70 -37.99
C LEU A 578 11.25 -3.72 -37.10
N GLU A 579 11.70 -4.86 -37.62
CA GLU A 579 12.42 -5.89 -36.85
C GLU A 579 13.63 -5.31 -36.09
N SER A 580 14.37 -4.39 -36.72
CA SER A 580 15.55 -3.76 -36.13
C SER A 580 15.28 -2.70 -35.04
N LEU A 581 14.03 -2.29 -34.78
CA LEU A 581 13.73 -1.16 -33.90
C LEU A 581 14.22 -1.35 -32.46
N GLY A 582 14.08 -2.58 -31.92
CA GLY A 582 14.53 -2.90 -30.58
C GLY A 582 16.05 -2.71 -30.42
N GLU A 583 16.82 -3.23 -31.38
CA GLU A 583 18.28 -3.11 -31.40
C GLU A 583 18.73 -1.66 -31.58
N ARG A 584 18.13 -0.93 -32.53
CA ARG A 584 18.43 0.50 -32.74
C ARG A 584 18.16 1.35 -31.50
N MET A 585 17.07 1.08 -30.76
CA MET A 585 16.83 1.79 -29.50
C MET A 585 17.89 1.47 -28.44
N ILE A 586 18.34 0.22 -28.34
CA ILE A 586 19.42 -0.17 -27.42
C ILE A 586 20.71 0.58 -27.75
N GLU A 587 21.06 0.71 -29.02
CA GLU A 587 22.26 1.42 -29.50
C GLU A 587 22.22 2.93 -29.21
N GLU A 588 21.03 3.54 -29.29
CA GLU A 588 20.88 5.00 -29.27
C GLU A 588 20.40 5.57 -27.91
N ALA A 589 19.82 4.76 -27.03
CA ALA A 589 19.19 5.25 -25.79
C ALA A 589 20.12 6.09 -24.89
N ALA A 590 21.39 5.72 -24.77
CA ALA A 590 22.36 6.46 -23.94
C ALA A 590 22.66 7.85 -24.53
N TYR A 591 22.78 7.95 -25.86
CA TYR A 591 22.96 9.22 -26.55
C TYR A 591 21.72 10.11 -26.39
N ILE A 592 20.53 9.54 -26.63
CA ILE A 592 19.25 10.24 -26.48
C ILE A 592 19.12 10.82 -25.06
N SER A 593 19.37 10.00 -24.03
CA SER A 593 19.30 10.43 -22.63
C SER A 593 20.33 11.52 -22.30
N THR A 594 21.55 11.42 -22.84
CA THR A 594 22.59 12.44 -22.67
C THR A 594 22.17 13.78 -23.27
N CYS A 595 21.58 13.77 -24.48
CA CYS A 595 21.07 14.98 -25.12
C CYS A 595 19.90 15.63 -24.37
N LEU A 596 19.16 14.88 -23.56
CA LEU A 596 18.06 15.38 -22.72
C LEU A 596 18.51 15.76 -21.31
N SER A 597 19.78 15.50 -20.95
CA SER A 597 20.35 15.87 -19.66
C SER A 597 20.43 17.38 -19.50
N VAL A 598 20.19 17.84 -18.27
CA VAL A 598 20.42 19.22 -17.85
C VAL A 598 21.90 19.60 -17.94
N ASP A 599 22.82 18.66 -17.76
CA ASP A 599 24.27 18.91 -17.87
C ASP A 599 24.68 19.28 -19.30
N ALA A 600 24.00 18.71 -20.29
CA ALA A 600 24.20 19.04 -21.70
C ALA A 600 23.49 20.35 -22.10
N ASN A 601 22.51 20.80 -21.30
CA ASN A 601 21.64 21.92 -21.62
C ASN A 601 21.39 22.84 -20.40
N PRO A 602 22.43 23.33 -19.69
CA PRO A 602 22.25 23.98 -18.39
C PRO A 602 21.37 25.23 -18.48
N SER A 603 21.49 25.99 -19.58
CA SER A 603 20.69 27.20 -19.85
C SER A 603 19.21 26.94 -20.17
N LEU A 604 18.83 25.68 -20.43
CA LEU A 604 17.44 25.27 -20.71
C LEU A 604 16.77 24.63 -19.50
N SER A 605 17.49 24.53 -18.38
CA SER A 605 17.01 23.90 -17.15
C SER A 605 15.79 24.64 -16.63
N THR A 606 14.77 23.87 -16.29
CA THR A 606 13.54 24.36 -15.68
C THR A 606 12.98 23.31 -14.72
N LEU A 607 11.92 23.67 -14.01
CA LEU A 607 11.14 22.76 -13.19
C LEU A 607 10.15 22.01 -14.08
N VAL A 608 10.19 20.69 -14.05
CA VAL A 608 9.26 19.83 -14.79
C VAL A 608 8.39 19.03 -13.81
N HIS A 609 7.16 18.76 -14.20
CA HIS A 609 6.21 17.94 -13.44
C HIS A 609 6.62 16.45 -13.44
N GLY A 610 7.11 15.96 -14.57
CA GLY A 610 7.70 14.62 -14.72
C GLY A 610 6.70 13.47 -14.89
N ASP A 611 5.44 13.68 -14.57
CA ASP A 611 4.32 12.80 -14.95
C ASP A 611 3.11 13.58 -15.49
N PHE A 612 3.37 14.57 -16.36
CA PHE A 612 2.31 15.43 -16.88
C PHE A 612 1.41 14.71 -17.90
N LYS A 613 0.20 14.34 -17.46
CA LYS A 613 -0.81 13.61 -18.24
C LYS A 613 -2.21 13.97 -17.76
N SER A 614 -3.24 13.74 -18.58
CA SER A 614 -4.63 14.09 -18.29
C SER A 614 -5.13 13.62 -16.92
N ALA A 615 -4.73 12.41 -16.49
CA ALA A 615 -5.09 11.86 -15.19
C ALA A 615 -4.58 12.66 -13.98
N ASN A 616 -3.61 13.56 -14.19
CA ASN A 616 -3.00 14.42 -13.17
C ASN A 616 -3.43 15.88 -13.33
N LEU A 617 -4.48 16.15 -14.12
CA LEU A 617 -5.00 17.49 -14.41
C LEU A 617 -6.47 17.59 -14.02
N PHE A 618 -6.83 18.74 -13.46
CA PHE A 618 -8.21 19.21 -13.37
C PHE A 618 -8.40 20.41 -14.28
N PHE A 619 -9.56 20.47 -14.95
CA PHE A 619 -9.97 21.57 -15.81
C PHE A 619 -11.13 22.31 -15.17
N GLU A 620 -11.03 23.64 -15.07
CA GLU A 620 -12.17 24.44 -14.63
C GLU A 620 -13.30 24.34 -15.67
N ALA A 621 -14.54 24.14 -15.22
CA ALA A 621 -15.65 23.71 -16.08
C ALA A 621 -15.97 24.71 -17.20
N THR A 622 -15.75 26.01 -16.98
CA THR A 622 -16.10 27.05 -17.95
C THR A 622 -14.90 27.49 -18.79
N SER A 623 -13.84 27.94 -18.13
CA SER A 623 -12.63 28.48 -18.72
C SER A 623 -11.65 27.42 -19.19
N ARG A 624 -11.82 26.16 -18.78
CA ARG A 624 -10.90 25.05 -19.02
C ARG A 624 -9.49 25.30 -18.49
N LYS A 625 -9.31 26.28 -17.58
CA LYS A 625 -8.02 26.53 -16.95
C LYS A 625 -7.57 25.29 -16.18
N VAL A 626 -6.30 24.95 -16.33
CA VAL A 626 -5.72 23.73 -15.78
C VAL A 626 -5.14 23.96 -14.39
N VAL A 627 -5.34 22.99 -13.51
CA VAL A 627 -4.60 22.81 -12.27
C VAL A 627 -3.98 21.42 -12.28
N ALA A 628 -2.67 21.32 -12.10
CA ALA A 628 -1.98 20.03 -12.02
C ALA A 628 -1.79 19.59 -10.56
N PHE A 629 -1.77 18.27 -10.35
CA PHE A 629 -1.51 17.63 -9.07
C PHE A 629 -0.64 16.38 -9.27
N ASP A 630 -0.28 15.71 -8.17
CA ASP A 630 0.59 14.53 -8.18
C ASP A 630 2.05 14.82 -8.61
N TRP A 631 2.71 15.70 -7.86
CA TRP A 631 4.07 16.20 -8.09
C TRP A 631 5.18 15.20 -7.71
N GLN A 632 4.84 13.91 -7.63
CA GLN A 632 5.69 12.80 -7.18
C GLN A 632 6.96 12.57 -8.02
N TRP A 633 6.97 13.06 -9.25
CA TRP A 633 8.04 12.87 -10.22
C TRP A 633 8.68 14.17 -10.69
N SER A 634 8.38 15.26 -9.98
CA SER A 634 8.89 16.58 -10.29
C SER A 634 10.36 16.74 -9.96
N GLY A 635 11.02 17.65 -10.65
CA GLY A 635 12.44 17.90 -10.50
C GLY A 635 12.99 18.83 -11.57
N VAL A 636 14.31 18.89 -11.68
CA VAL A 636 14.96 19.70 -12.70
C VAL A 636 15.05 18.89 -14.01
N GLY A 637 14.72 19.54 -15.12
CA GLY A 637 14.74 18.93 -16.44
C GLY A 637 14.58 19.97 -17.55
N ILE A 638 14.30 19.51 -18.75
CA ILE A 638 13.96 20.38 -19.89
C ILE A 638 12.46 20.27 -20.19
N GLY A 639 11.81 21.40 -20.44
CA GLY A 639 10.35 21.46 -20.59
C GLY A 639 9.77 20.59 -21.71
N ALA A 640 10.58 20.25 -22.73
CA ALA A 640 10.18 19.34 -23.80
C ALA A 640 9.78 17.93 -23.31
N MET A 641 10.30 17.49 -22.15
CA MET A 641 9.96 16.18 -21.58
C MET A 641 8.50 16.10 -21.15
N ASP A 642 7.96 17.13 -20.50
CA ASP A 642 6.54 17.15 -20.11
C ASP A 642 5.63 17.28 -21.33
N VAL A 643 6.03 18.03 -22.35
CA VAL A 643 5.29 18.14 -23.62
C VAL A 643 5.20 16.77 -24.31
N ALA A 644 6.33 16.05 -24.40
CA ALA A 644 6.36 14.69 -24.93
C ALA A 644 5.51 13.72 -24.11
N ASN A 645 5.52 13.81 -22.78
CA ASN A 645 4.68 12.97 -21.94
C ASN A 645 3.19 13.22 -22.21
N LEU A 646 2.77 14.49 -22.27
CA LEU A 646 1.38 14.86 -22.57
C LEU A 646 0.91 14.28 -23.91
N PHE A 647 1.71 14.47 -24.97
CA PHE A 647 1.34 14.03 -26.32
C PHE A 647 1.23 12.51 -26.43
N ASN A 648 2.13 11.79 -25.75
CA ASN A 648 2.18 10.33 -25.84
C ASN A 648 1.19 9.62 -24.90
N THR A 649 0.60 10.34 -23.95
CA THR A 649 -0.31 9.76 -22.95
C THR A 649 -1.74 10.24 -23.05
N SER A 650 -1.97 11.47 -23.53
CA SER A 650 -3.20 12.21 -23.21
C SER A 650 -3.86 12.93 -24.39
N VAL A 651 -3.11 13.34 -25.42
CA VAL A 651 -3.67 14.12 -26.55
C VAL A 651 -4.37 13.20 -27.54
N SER A 652 -5.57 13.58 -27.98
CA SER A 652 -6.37 12.80 -28.93
C SER A 652 -5.65 12.56 -30.27
N ILE A 653 -5.88 11.38 -30.87
CA ILE A 653 -5.25 11.03 -32.14
C ILE A 653 -5.70 11.95 -33.28
N SER A 654 -6.90 12.55 -33.19
CA SER A 654 -7.42 13.51 -34.16
C SER A 654 -6.44 14.68 -34.38
N LEU A 655 -5.72 15.08 -33.32
CA LEU A 655 -4.75 16.18 -33.31
C LEU A 655 -3.33 15.74 -33.64
N LEU A 656 -3.08 14.43 -33.64
CA LEU A 656 -1.76 13.82 -33.87
C LEU A 656 -1.73 12.96 -35.14
N ALA A 657 -2.79 13.00 -35.95
CA ALA A 657 -2.96 12.16 -37.14
C ALA A 657 -1.98 12.52 -38.27
N SER A 658 -1.49 13.77 -38.31
CA SER A 658 -0.46 14.24 -39.24
C SER A 658 0.64 14.98 -38.48
N ASP A 659 1.84 15.00 -39.07
CA ASP A 659 2.96 15.75 -38.47
C ASP A 659 2.72 17.27 -38.49
N GLU A 660 1.91 17.77 -39.44
CA GLU A 660 1.52 19.18 -39.50
C GLU A 660 0.70 19.61 -38.28
N HIS A 661 -0.36 18.87 -37.93
CA HIS A 661 -1.18 19.18 -36.76
C HIS A 661 -0.39 19.08 -35.44
N GLU A 662 0.51 18.08 -35.35
CA GLU A 662 1.40 17.95 -34.21
C GLU A 662 2.34 19.16 -34.09
N LEU A 663 2.91 19.61 -35.22
CA LEU A 663 3.80 20.77 -35.28
C LEU A 663 3.09 22.07 -34.90
N GLU A 664 1.81 22.24 -35.29
CA GLU A 664 0.99 23.37 -34.86
C GLU A 664 0.85 23.45 -33.33
N LEU A 665 0.66 22.30 -32.66
CA LEU A 665 0.59 22.25 -31.20
C LEU A 665 1.96 22.53 -30.55
N LEU A 666 3.05 22.05 -31.15
CA LEU A 666 4.41 22.35 -30.69
C LEU A 666 4.73 23.85 -30.81
N HIS A 667 4.34 24.48 -31.92
CA HIS A 667 4.45 25.93 -32.09
C HIS A 667 3.61 26.68 -31.05
N PHE A 668 2.37 26.23 -30.81
CA PHE A 668 1.51 26.84 -29.80
C PHE A 668 2.17 26.83 -28.41
N TYR A 669 2.77 25.71 -27.99
CA TYR A 669 3.52 25.63 -26.74
C TYR A 669 4.73 26.58 -26.76
N TYR A 670 5.53 26.57 -27.82
CA TYR A 670 6.75 27.37 -27.94
C TYR A 670 6.45 28.88 -27.88
N ASP A 671 5.40 29.32 -28.59
CA ASP A 671 4.95 30.71 -28.57
C ASP A 671 4.40 31.10 -27.19
N SER A 672 3.64 30.20 -26.55
CA SER A 672 3.15 30.42 -25.18
C SER A 672 4.31 30.56 -24.18
N LEU A 673 5.35 29.73 -24.32
CA LEU A 673 6.57 29.80 -23.50
C LEU A 673 7.26 31.14 -23.70
N ASN A 674 7.49 31.56 -24.95
CA ASN A 674 8.11 32.84 -25.28
C ASN A 674 7.34 34.02 -24.68
N GLN A 675 6.02 34.05 -24.86
CA GLN A 675 5.16 35.09 -24.30
C GLN A 675 5.26 35.13 -22.78
N ARG A 676 5.30 33.97 -22.13
CA ARG A 676 5.38 33.93 -20.67
C ARG A 676 6.75 34.35 -20.13
N LEU A 677 7.84 33.95 -20.79
CA LEU A 677 9.19 34.41 -20.43
C LEU A 677 9.30 35.93 -20.51
N GLN A 678 8.75 36.53 -21.57
CA GLN A 678 8.69 37.99 -21.72
C GLN A 678 7.85 38.64 -20.61
N ALA A 679 6.69 38.07 -20.29
CA ALA A 679 5.82 38.57 -19.21
C ALA A 679 6.49 38.48 -17.82
N LEU A 680 7.41 37.53 -17.61
CA LEU A 680 8.19 37.37 -16.38
C LEU A 680 9.50 38.19 -16.40
N GLY A 681 9.74 38.99 -17.44
CA GLY A 681 10.92 39.86 -17.56
C GLY A 681 12.22 39.11 -17.83
N VAL A 682 12.18 37.88 -18.34
CA VAL A 682 13.38 37.12 -18.72
C VAL A 682 13.98 37.75 -19.98
N THR A 683 15.18 38.31 -19.88
CA THR A 683 15.80 39.15 -20.93
C THR A 683 16.43 38.38 -22.09
N SER A 684 16.54 37.05 -21.99
CA SER A 684 17.09 36.22 -23.06
C SER A 684 16.07 36.05 -24.19
N ASP A 685 16.49 36.38 -25.42
CA ASP A 685 15.73 36.12 -26.64
C ASP A 685 15.63 34.60 -26.87
N LEU A 686 14.46 34.02 -26.58
CA LEU A 686 14.23 32.56 -26.68
C LEU A 686 14.55 32.03 -28.07
N GLN A 687 14.24 32.80 -29.14
CA GLN A 687 14.51 32.37 -30.51
C GLN A 687 16.01 32.24 -30.80
N LYS A 688 16.86 32.99 -30.08
CA LYS A 688 18.32 32.89 -30.18
C LYS A 688 18.90 31.84 -29.25
N SER A 689 18.44 31.79 -27.99
CA SER A 689 19.00 30.88 -26.99
C SER A 689 18.49 29.45 -27.13
N TYR A 690 17.27 29.28 -27.62
CA TYR A 690 16.64 27.97 -27.83
C TYR A 690 15.68 28.03 -29.03
N PRO A 691 16.21 28.06 -30.26
CA PRO A 691 15.39 28.17 -31.47
C PRO A 691 14.41 26.98 -31.60
N PHE A 692 13.31 27.19 -32.31
CA PHE A 692 12.25 26.19 -32.44
C PHE A 692 12.73 24.81 -32.90
N HIS A 693 13.65 24.74 -33.87
CA HIS A 693 14.19 23.46 -34.34
C HIS A 693 14.97 22.69 -33.25
N ALA A 694 15.61 23.40 -32.32
CA ALA A 694 16.27 22.77 -31.16
C ALA A 694 15.22 22.26 -30.15
N PHE A 695 14.11 23.00 -29.98
CA PHE A 695 12.97 22.53 -29.19
C PHE A 695 12.32 21.28 -29.80
N GLU A 696 12.02 21.30 -31.10
CA GLU A 696 11.46 20.16 -31.84
C GLU A 696 12.38 18.94 -31.74
N ARG A 697 13.70 19.14 -31.83
CA ARG A 697 14.69 18.09 -31.61
C ARG A 697 14.57 17.48 -30.20
N HIS A 698 14.56 18.31 -29.15
CA HIS A 698 14.42 17.81 -27.77
C HIS A 698 13.06 17.13 -27.54
N TYR A 699 11.98 17.62 -28.12
CA TYR A 699 10.67 16.94 -28.09
C TYR A 699 10.71 15.57 -28.77
N THR A 700 11.37 15.47 -29.93
CA THR A 700 11.55 14.19 -30.64
C THR A 700 12.35 13.21 -29.79
N LEU A 701 13.47 13.65 -29.23
CA LEU A 701 14.30 12.83 -28.34
C LEU A 701 13.53 12.39 -27.09
N ALA A 702 12.77 13.28 -26.46
CA ALA A 702 11.95 12.95 -25.29
C ALA A 702 10.85 11.94 -25.63
N SER A 703 10.24 12.05 -26.82
CA SER A 703 9.28 11.05 -27.32
C SER A 703 9.93 9.69 -27.55
N LEU A 704 11.17 9.65 -28.07
CA LEU A 704 11.95 8.41 -28.20
C LEU A 704 12.29 7.80 -26.83
N GLU A 705 12.68 8.62 -25.85
CA GLU A 705 12.97 8.14 -24.50
C GLU A 705 11.72 7.60 -23.78
N TYR A 706 10.54 8.15 -24.06
CA TYR A 706 9.27 7.54 -23.65
C TYR A 706 8.98 6.25 -24.41
N ALA A 707 9.16 6.23 -25.74
CA ALA A 707 8.96 5.05 -26.57
C ALA A 707 9.85 3.86 -26.16
N ARG A 708 11.08 4.15 -25.70
CA ARG A 708 11.99 3.17 -25.09
C ARG A 708 11.30 2.36 -24.00
N LEU A 709 10.54 3.01 -23.13
CA LEU A 709 9.81 2.35 -22.03
C LEU A 709 8.73 1.39 -22.55
N LEU A 710 8.05 1.80 -23.63
CA LEU A 710 6.99 1.01 -24.26
C LEU A 710 7.55 -0.29 -24.83
N ILE A 711 8.58 -0.19 -25.69
CA ILE A 711 9.13 -1.36 -26.39
C ILE A 711 10.02 -2.25 -25.52
N SER A 712 10.42 -1.81 -24.33
CA SER A 712 11.27 -2.58 -23.41
C SER A 712 10.49 -3.24 -22.26
N ASN A 713 9.29 -2.78 -21.95
CA ASN A 713 8.56 -3.31 -20.79
C ASN A 713 7.05 -3.22 -20.98
N PHE A 714 6.55 -2.04 -21.28
CA PHE A 714 5.14 -1.74 -21.13
C PHE A 714 4.23 -2.33 -22.23
N TRP A 715 4.80 -2.67 -23.39
CA TRP A 715 4.11 -3.45 -24.44
C TRP A 715 4.37 -4.95 -24.34
N LYS A 716 4.99 -5.42 -23.26
CA LYS A 716 5.16 -6.85 -23.01
C LYS A 716 3.79 -7.54 -22.97
N HIS A 717 3.61 -8.53 -23.83
CA HIS A 717 2.36 -9.28 -24.04
C HIS A 717 1.16 -8.46 -24.57
N MET A 718 1.36 -7.22 -25.04
CA MET A 718 0.26 -6.43 -25.59
C MET A 718 -0.13 -6.95 -26.97
N THR A 719 -1.42 -7.24 -27.17
CA THR A 719 -2.02 -7.56 -28.49
C THR A 719 -2.98 -6.47 -28.94
N PRO A 720 -3.33 -6.38 -30.24
CA PRO A 720 -4.35 -5.45 -30.72
C PRO A 720 -5.70 -5.60 -29.99
N GLU A 721 -6.11 -6.83 -29.70
CA GLU A 721 -7.36 -7.14 -28.99
C GLU A 721 -7.29 -6.64 -27.53
N SER A 722 -6.17 -6.89 -26.84
CA SER A 722 -5.97 -6.43 -25.47
C SER A 722 -5.92 -4.89 -25.36
N CYS A 723 -5.44 -4.22 -26.41
CA CYS A 723 -5.41 -2.77 -26.52
C CYS A 723 -6.83 -2.23 -26.76
N ALA A 724 -7.54 -2.78 -27.75
CA ALA A 724 -8.93 -2.41 -28.05
C ALA A 724 -9.87 -2.63 -26.85
N ALA A 725 -9.67 -3.71 -26.08
CA ALA A 725 -10.44 -4.00 -24.87
C ALA A 725 -10.31 -2.92 -23.80
N LYS A 726 -9.24 -2.10 -23.83
CA LYS A 726 -8.99 -1.01 -22.88
C LYS A 726 -9.46 0.35 -23.38
N ALA A 727 -10.07 0.46 -24.56
CA ALA A 727 -10.41 1.75 -25.18
C ALA A 727 -11.21 2.69 -24.25
N GLY A 728 -12.14 2.13 -23.47
CA GLY A 728 -12.96 2.88 -22.49
C GLY A 728 -12.29 3.14 -21.14
N ASN A 729 -11.07 2.65 -20.89
CA ASN A 729 -10.42 2.77 -19.59
C ASN A 729 -9.83 4.18 -19.41
N ALA A 730 -10.57 5.06 -18.74
CA ALA A 730 -10.06 6.36 -18.32
C ALA A 730 -8.79 6.22 -17.45
N ASN A 731 -7.94 7.25 -17.45
CA ASN A 731 -6.65 7.29 -16.75
C ASN A 731 -5.64 6.20 -17.18
N CYS A 732 -5.86 5.57 -18.33
CA CYS A 732 -4.90 4.70 -18.99
C CYS A 732 -4.24 5.47 -20.15
N GLY A 733 -2.90 5.46 -20.23
CA GLY A 733 -2.20 6.18 -21.30
C GLY A 733 -2.64 5.70 -22.68
N LEU A 734 -2.79 6.61 -23.64
CA LEU A 734 -3.34 6.31 -24.96
C LEU A 734 -2.54 5.25 -25.74
N GLY A 735 -1.22 5.16 -25.52
CA GLY A 735 -0.36 4.09 -26.04
C GLY A 735 -0.66 2.66 -25.55
N TYR A 736 -1.67 2.47 -24.69
CA TYR A 736 -2.12 1.16 -24.17
C TYR A 736 -3.53 0.77 -24.56
N ARG A 737 -4.30 1.72 -25.09
CA ARG A 737 -5.74 1.55 -25.33
C ARG A 737 -6.24 2.10 -26.65
N SER A 738 -5.36 2.65 -27.47
CA SER A 738 -5.69 3.19 -28.78
C SER A 738 -4.71 2.67 -29.82
N ILE A 739 -5.19 1.79 -30.70
CA ILE A 739 -4.41 1.23 -31.82
C ILE A 739 -3.76 2.35 -32.66
N PRO A 740 -4.47 3.42 -33.07
CA PRO A 740 -3.87 4.54 -33.78
C PRO A 740 -2.69 5.20 -33.06
N HIS A 741 -2.73 5.32 -31.73
CA HIS A 741 -1.60 5.86 -30.96
C HIS A 741 -0.39 4.91 -30.95
N VAL A 742 -0.63 3.60 -30.90
CA VAL A 742 0.43 2.60 -31.03
C VAL A 742 1.10 2.72 -32.40
N VAL A 743 0.32 2.79 -33.48
CA VAL A 743 0.83 2.97 -34.85
C VAL A 743 1.64 4.27 -34.97
N ARG A 744 1.10 5.40 -34.49
CA ARG A 744 1.82 6.69 -34.45
C ARG A 744 3.16 6.54 -33.73
N MET A 745 3.16 5.91 -32.56
CA MET A 745 4.38 5.76 -31.76
C MET A 745 5.44 4.92 -32.46
N VAL A 746 5.05 3.83 -33.15
CA VAL A 746 5.99 3.00 -33.93
C VAL A 746 6.58 3.81 -35.10
N ARG A 747 5.77 4.61 -35.79
CA ARG A 747 6.23 5.53 -36.84
C ARG A 747 7.26 6.52 -36.31
N LYS A 748 6.92 7.24 -35.23
CA LYS A 748 7.83 8.22 -34.58
C LYS A 748 9.12 7.58 -34.08
N LEU A 749 9.04 6.38 -33.52
CA LEU A 749 10.20 5.61 -33.09
C LEU A 749 11.14 5.32 -34.27
N HIS A 750 10.61 4.83 -35.39
CA HIS A 750 11.40 4.54 -36.58
C HIS A 750 12.07 5.80 -37.14
N GLU A 751 11.28 6.85 -37.41
CA GLU A 751 11.76 8.09 -38.02
C GLU A 751 12.77 8.80 -37.11
N GLY A 752 12.47 8.89 -35.81
CA GLY A 752 13.34 9.54 -34.83
C GLY A 752 14.68 8.83 -34.67
N LEU A 753 14.71 7.49 -34.63
CA LEU A 753 15.97 6.74 -34.55
C LEU A 753 16.82 6.91 -35.82
N GLN A 754 16.21 7.05 -37.01
CA GLN A 754 16.96 7.38 -38.23
C GLN A 754 17.60 8.77 -38.13
N ARG A 755 16.87 9.77 -37.63
CA ARG A 755 17.41 11.12 -37.41
C ARG A 755 18.57 11.11 -36.41
N VAL A 756 18.41 10.42 -35.27
CA VAL A 756 19.47 10.30 -34.26
C VAL A 756 20.73 9.66 -34.84
N LYS A 757 20.57 8.56 -35.61
CA LYS A 757 21.71 7.91 -36.27
C LYS A 757 22.40 8.84 -37.26
N ALA A 758 21.64 9.58 -38.06
CA ALA A 758 22.20 10.55 -39.00
C ALA A 758 22.95 11.69 -38.28
N GLU A 759 22.40 12.20 -37.17
CA GLU A 759 23.06 13.22 -36.34
C GLU A 759 24.41 12.72 -35.79
N ARG A 760 24.46 11.48 -35.27
CA ARG A 760 25.67 10.90 -34.69
C ARG A 760 26.78 10.59 -35.68
N VAL A 761 26.45 10.37 -36.96
CA VAL A 761 27.46 10.18 -38.01
C VAL A 761 28.13 11.51 -38.38
N VAL A 762 27.45 12.63 -38.14
CA VAL A 762 27.94 13.97 -38.48
C VAL A 762 28.68 14.64 -37.31
N SER A 763 28.35 14.28 -36.06
CA SER A 763 29.02 14.72 -34.82
C SER A 763 30.28 13.90 -34.51
#